data_AF-A0A3R7NI16-F1
#
_entry.id   AF-A0A3R7NI16-F1
#
_cell.length_a   1.000
_cell.length_b   1.000
_cell.length_c   1.000
_cell.angle_alpha   90.00
_cell.angle_beta   90.00
_cell.angle_gamma   90.00
#
_symmetry.space_group_name_H-M   'P 1'
#
loop_
_entity.id
_entity.type
_entity.pdbx_description
1 polymer ?
#
loop_
_entity_poly.entity_id
_entity_poly.type
_entity_poly.pdbx_seq_one_letter_code
_entity_poly.pdbx_strand_id
1 'polypeptide(L)'
;MALIRTRSRLAVATYRQSKVSDRFQLLITKKEVECDYVGVDATALVATGLRLAKNVTTEQRRHKEVARHVAQSLQQLLKKVRCKKSLFVAMDGAETLLKADLTRSSSLTRKIESRLMRLPGTALMQAVEERLVRMMPERQIIPGEVVFSGTCVHGCVEQKMSAWALDLASRDTFNGSSDSLCLIGASELYLNVMALSPFYNVVSVVQNNADLRQMRLQDILEWLELDKKAKEGESVTIAKMRTDILFLFILAFGASATELSPLPGLAFHELVEWYVKLMSESVANATSSPSGPSTASTAAAEGTFLFEDAPGNTLRLSLPLLCRIMQLATRKEVAQRIDAASEVYLEHALQTHAMLCLGEAPEHDYFPTVSSSPQGNSAMPGLAQFTGHLNALCTSSPQRTARCAVPRINSTESSEGSREPPSQHRPLTAAEYTILCQSLPATVEGLIHQYVGVAPKPEVGKMITTANTVEAHQLVREVLSYANPSKPHKCLCLSPSYCWLQNEKTQLWKFQYVDVGVRSHKAETRRHRNAIKGVMLEVNMSRDGPSYFALSSATWEPITNFPCGAEDVCAAPMRDVNGPEAASTSLQEEDDDTDKEPLLVTPPPAAAARERQTGAAAQEGAEEPALSSCPTRGNKEGRRVGTAKQVTLKLLTWNVMFDRYSGKPTPLGMPGIDWCSSKRYPVLAKVIEQEDADVVGMQEVEPVFWEFLSKQPWMRENYYFSCGYTSPSIMPWGVLMLVHRRRFPVQSITYLNVPAWTNHVSLMPVVSLQMPHGPVHVAAAHLLAPYTKSHETARTSQDSVLRHHMVKTLTGDVVTMGDFNDWPTQEFLMPAESQYVDCWPLLHPRDAGKTMDETNTFCKLKVEEMFFGRSDKMFLRSCRLAPVDGHLVGTKSVNDENGNKDAPAYLFPSDHYGVSMTFALKP
;
A
#
# COMPACT_ATOMS: atom_id res chain seq x y z
N MET A 1 31.08 -35.40 -27.58
CA MET A 1 30.04 -35.03 -26.57
C MET A 1 30.19 -33.55 -26.27
N ALA A 2 29.15 -32.74 -26.54
CA ALA A 2 29.12 -31.33 -26.14
C ALA A 2 27.87 -31.10 -25.27
N LEU A 3 28.05 -30.52 -24.09
CA LEU A 3 26.98 -30.29 -23.11
C LEU A 3 26.96 -28.82 -22.70
N ILE A 4 26.06 -28.08 -23.34
CA ILE A 4 25.80 -26.67 -23.07
C ILE A 4 25.07 -26.56 -21.72
N ARG A 5 25.66 -25.86 -20.75
CA ARG A 5 24.98 -25.52 -19.48
C ARG A 5 24.31 -24.16 -19.59
N THR A 6 23.01 -24.16 -19.87
CA THR A 6 22.12 -22.99 -19.72
C THR A 6 22.02 -22.60 -18.24
N ARG A 7 22.35 -21.34 -17.91
CA ARG A 7 22.07 -20.76 -16.57
C ARG A 7 20.63 -20.24 -16.55
N SER A 8 19.75 -20.96 -15.87
CA SER A 8 18.37 -20.55 -15.65
C SER A 8 18.27 -19.30 -14.76
N ARG A 9 17.30 -18.42 -15.05
CA ARG A 9 16.86 -17.37 -14.13
C ARG A 9 15.97 -18.01 -13.06
N LEU A 10 16.25 -17.78 -11.77
CA LEU A 10 15.34 -18.17 -10.69
C LEU A 10 14.09 -17.29 -10.74
N ALA A 11 13.01 -17.83 -11.29
CA ALA A 11 11.70 -17.18 -11.31
C ALA A 11 11.11 -17.11 -9.89
N VAL A 12 10.29 -16.09 -9.62
CA VAL A 12 9.45 -16.06 -8.40
C VAL A 12 8.42 -17.19 -8.52
N ALA A 13 8.34 -18.04 -7.50
CA ALA A 13 7.40 -19.16 -7.52
C ALA A 13 5.95 -18.66 -7.46
N THR A 14 5.14 -19.04 -8.45
CA THR A 14 3.72 -18.65 -8.58
C THR A 14 2.80 -19.76 -8.07
N TYR A 15 1.48 -19.62 -8.24
CA TYR A 15 0.47 -20.59 -7.83
C TYR A 15 0.62 -21.99 -8.46
N ARG A 16 1.40 -22.11 -9.53
CA ARG A 16 1.80 -23.38 -10.16
C ARG A 16 2.89 -24.14 -9.39
N GLN A 17 3.67 -23.44 -8.54
CA GLN A 17 4.95 -23.92 -8.01
C GLN A 17 5.05 -23.87 -6.48
N SER A 18 4.18 -23.11 -5.81
CA SER A 18 4.25 -22.84 -4.37
C SER A 18 2.86 -22.69 -3.75
N LYS A 19 2.75 -22.86 -2.42
CA LYS A 19 1.49 -22.60 -1.70
C LYS A 19 1.39 -21.11 -1.35
N VAL A 20 0.17 -20.60 -1.27
CA VAL A 20 -0.08 -19.22 -0.81
C VAL A 20 0.51 -18.96 0.60
N SER A 21 0.57 -19.99 1.46
CA SER A 21 1.22 -19.93 2.78
C SER A 21 2.70 -19.54 2.73
N ASP A 22 3.37 -19.80 1.61
CA ASP A 22 4.81 -19.57 1.44
C ASP A 22 5.10 -18.09 1.14
N ARG A 23 4.05 -17.29 0.88
CA ARG A 23 4.11 -15.84 0.64
C ARG A 23 4.09 -15.00 1.92
N PHE A 24 3.91 -15.60 3.10
CA PHE A 24 3.99 -14.91 4.39
C PHE A 24 5.41 -14.41 4.69
N GLN A 25 5.60 -13.10 4.61
CA GLN A 25 6.85 -12.39 4.89
C GLN A 25 6.97 -12.04 6.39
N LEU A 26 8.19 -11.85 6.89
CA LEU A 26 8.39 -11.38 8.26
C LEU A 26 7.95 -9.91 8.37
N LEU A 27 7.01 -9.63 9.28
CA LEU A 27 6.66 -8.26 9.66
C LEU A 27 7.70 -7.77 10.67
N ILE A 28 8.79 -7.20 10.13
CA ILE A 28 9.79 -6.51 10.93
C ILE A 28 9.08 -5.33 11.59
N THR A 29 8.93 -5.39 12.92
CA THR A 29 8.40 -4.26 13.68
C THR A 29 9.50 -3.21 13.85
N LYS A 30 10.29 -3.16 14.94
CA LYS A 30 11.24 -2.05 15.27
C LYS A 30 10.58 -0.67 15.44
N LYS A 31 9.63 -0.33 14.56
CA LYS A 31 8.59 0.69 14.62
C LYS A 31 7.24 0.08 14.96
N GLU A 32 6.30 0.95 15.32
CA GLU A 32 4.87 0.69 15.21
C GLU A 32 4.45 0.78 13.74
N VAL A 33 3.65 -0.18 13.27
CA VAL A 33 3.08 -0.20 11.92
C VAL A 33 1.73 0.50 11.98
N GLU A 34 1.55 1.59 11.25
CA GLU A 34 0.28 2.34 11.29
C GLU A 34 -0.73 1.80 10.26
N CYS A 35 -1.98 1.60 10.69
CA CYS A 35 -3.09 1.22 9.84
C CYS A 35 -4.36 2.02 10.19
N ASP A 36 -5.22 2.29 9.22
CA ASP A 36 -6.48 3.00 9.42
C ASP A 36 -7.46 2.15 10.22
N TYR A 37 -7.62 0.90 9.80
CA TYR A 37 -8.50 -0.07 10.42
C TYR A 37 -7.72 -1.30 10.85
N VAL A 38 -7.92 -1.76 12.08
CA VAL A 38 -7.28 -2.97 12.61
C VAL A 38 -8.36 -3.91 13.16
N GLY A 39 -8.48 -5.09 12.58
CA GLY A 39 -9.29 -6.20 13.10
C GLY A 39 -8.41 -7.21 13.84
N VAL A 40 -8.79 -7.62 15.04
CA VAL A 40 -8.06 -8.65 15.82
C VAL A 40 -8.97 -9.83 16.17
N ASP A 41 -8.55 -11.03 15.77
CA ASP A 41 -9.04 -12.31 16.26
C ASP A 41 -8.54 -12.53 17.70
N ALA A 42 -9.41 -12.30 18.68
CA ALA A 42 -9.09 -12.56 20.07
C ALA A 42 -9.14 -14.06 20.44
N THR A 43 -9.82 -14.91 19.66
CA THR A 43 -9.86 -16.36 19.91
C THR A 43 -8.51 -17.03 19.65
N ALA A 44 -7.78 -16.61 18.61
CA ALA A 44 -6.43 -17.10 18.32
C ALA A 44 -5.46 -16.86 19.50
N LEU A 45 -5.62 -15.75 20.22
CA LEU A 45 -4.78 -15.41 21.38
C LEU A 45 -5.00 -16.36 22.57
N VAL A 46 -6.20 -16.94 22.71
CA VAL A 46 -6.56 -17.84 23.83
C VAL A 46 -5.68 -19.09 23.87
N ALA A 47 -5.32 -19.65 22.71
CA ALA A 47 -4.44 -20.82 22.63
C ALA A 47 -3.03 -20.55 23.20
N THR A 48 -2.50 -19.34 23.00
CA THR A 48 -1.25 -18.90 23.61
C THR A 48 -1.41 -18.64 25.11
N GLY A 49 -2.52 -18.01 25.54
CA GLY A 49 -2.82 -17.83 26.96
C GLY A 49 -2.93 -19.16 27.73
N LEU A 50 -3.60 -20.16 27.16
CA LEU A 50 -3.69 -21.52 27.73
C LEU A 50 -2.32 -22.18 27.90
N ARG A 51 -1.43 -22.04 26.91
CA ARG A 51 -0.05 -22.56 26.96
C ARG A 51 0.78 -21.91 28.08
N LEU A 52 0.58 -20.62 28.35
CA LEU A 52 1.25 -19.88 29.42
C LEU A 52 0.69 -20.24 30.80
N ALA A 53 -0.63 -20.40 30.93
CA ALA A 53 -1.31 -20.73 32.17
C ALA A 53 -1.28 -22.24 32.54
N LYS A 54 -0.52 -23.08 31.81
CA LYS A 54 -0.52 -24.55 31.94
C LYS A 54 -0.21 -25.09 33.35
N ASN A 55 0.54 -24.34 34.16
CA ASN A 55 0.96 -24.73 35.51
C ASN A 55 -0.05 -24.29 36.60
N VAL A 56 -1.16 -23.64 36.24
CA VAL A 56 -2.15 -23.15 37.21
C VAL A 56 -3.13 -24.28 37.56
N THR A 57 -3.05 -24.78 38.79
CA THR A 57 -3.78 -25.97 39.26
C THR A 57 -5.29 -25.79 39.33
N THR A 58 -5.78 -24.66 39.85
CA THR A 58 -7.22 -24.39 40.00
C THR A 58 -7.80 -23.77 38.72
N GLU A 59 -8.83 -24.39 38.15
CA GLU A 59 -9.48 -23.98 36.90
C GLU A 59 -9.92 -22.50 36.86
N GLN A 60 -10.62 -22.02 37.90
CA GLN A 60 -11.08 -20.63 37.95
C GLN A 60 -9.91 -19.62 37.90
N ARG A 61 -8.78 -19.93 38.55
CA ARG A 61 -7.56 -19.11 38.48
C ARG A 61 -6.90 -19.22 37.11
N ARG A 62 -6.90 -20.40 36.50
CA ARG A 62 -6.42 -20.63 35.13
C ARG A 62 -7.19 -19.75 34.14
N HIS A 63 -8.52 -19.67 34.24
CA HIS A 63 -9.35 -18.83 33.37
C HIS A 63 -9.03 -17.33 33.52
N LYS A 64 -8.89 -16.84 34.76
CA LYS A 64 -8.46 -15.46 35.03
C LYS A 64 -7.07 -15.16 34.48
N GLU A 65 -6.14 -16.10 34.57
CA GLU A 65 -4.77 -15.95 34.08
C GLU A 65 -4.68 -15.98 32.56
N VAL A 66 -5.44 -16.87 31.89
CA VAL A 66 -5.59 -16.85 30.42
C VAL A 66 -6.16 -15.52 29.95
N ALA A 67 -7.23 -15.02 30.59
CA ALA A 67 -7.81 -13.71 30.27
C ALA A 67 -6.82 -12.56 30.45
N ARG A 68 -5.97 -12.61 31.49
CA ARG A 68 -4.87 -11.67 31.72
C ARG A 68 -3.83 -11.71 30.58
N HIS A 69 -3.41 -12.91 30.17
CA HIS A 69 -2.47 -13.09 29.06
C HIS A 69 -3.04 -12.64 27.71
N VAL A 70 -4.32 -12.89 27.43
CA VAL A 70 -4.98 -12.46 26.19
C VAL A 70 -5.05 -10.93 26.12
N ALA A 71 -5.48 -10.27 27.19
CA ALA A 71 -5.51 -8.81 27.27
C ALA A 71 -4.11 -8.18 27.07
N GLN A 72 -3.08 -8.74 27.71
CA GLN A 72 -1.69 -8.31 27.52
C GLN A 72 -1.17 -8.56 26.09
N SER A 73 -1.55 -9.67 25.46
CA SER A 73 -1.18 -9.97 24.07
C SER A 73 -1.83 -8.97 23.11
N LEU A 74 -3.11 -8.64 23.32
CA LEU A 74 -3.80 -7.59 22.54
C LEU A 74 -3.11 -6.22 22.71
N GLN A 75 -2.81 -5.79 23.94
CA GLN A 75 -2.06 -4.55 24.18
C GLN A 75 -0.68 -4.56 23.51
N GLN A 76 0.04 -5.70 23.50
CA GLN A 76 1.34 -5.84 22.82
C GLN A 76 1.21 -5.79 21.30
N LEU A 77 0.14 -6.36 20.73
CA LEU A 77 -0.15 -6.29 19.31
C LEU A 77 -0.49 -4.87 18.87
N LEU A 78 -1.34 -4.16 19.63
CA LEU A 78 -1.72 -2.78 19.31
C LEU A 78 -0.59 -1.75 19.50
N LYS A 79 0.42 -2.07 20.33
CA LYS A 79 1.71 -1.33 20.37
C LYS A 79 2.61 -1.62 19.16
N LYS A 80 2.44 -2.77 18.49
CA LYS A 80 3.18 -3.11 17.26
C LYS A 80 2.45 -2.66 16.00
N VAL A 81 1.13 -2.61 16.03
CA VAL A 81 0.24 -2.21 14.93
C VAL A 81 -0.73 -1.14 15.45
N ARG A 82 -0.39 0.12 15.21
CA ARG A 82 -1.13 1.29 15.68
C ARG A 82 -2.33 1.55 14.79
N CYS A 83 -3.53 1.49 15.36
CA CYS A 83 -4.77 1.81 14.65
C CYS A 83 -5.07 3.32 14.70
N LYS A 84 -5.50 3.91 13.57
CA LYS A 84 -5.83 5.34 13.46
C LYS A 84 -7.33 5.63 13.56
N LYS A 85 -8.17 4.90 12.84
CA LYS A 85 -9.62 5.21 12.68
C LYS A 85 -10.49 4.29 13.52
N SER A 86 -10.50 2.98 13.26
CA SER A 86 -11.38 2.01 13.93
C SER A 86 -10.70 0.69 14.25
N LEU A 87 -10.74 0.30 15.52
CA LEU A 87 -10.28 -0.98 16.03
C LEU A 87 -11.49 -1.93 16.17
N PHE A 88 -11.40 -3.12 15.58
CA PHE A 88 -12.35 -4.20 15.79
C PHE A 88 -11.68 -5.37 16.51
N VAL A 89 -12.35 -5.91 17.52
CA VAL A 89 -11.90 -7.11 18.24
C VAL A 89 -13.03 -8.12 18.20
N ALA A 90 -12.77 -9.28 17.59
CA ALA A 90 -13.76 -10.33 17.41
C ALA A 90 -13.37 -11.59 18.20
N MET A 91 -14.36 -12.22 18.81
CA MET A 91 -14.27 -13.58 19.33
C MET A 91 -15.24 -14.48 18.54
N ASP A 92 -14.93 -15.78 18.48
CA ASP A 92 -15.82 -16.75 17.85
C ASP A 92 -17.14 -16.82 18.60
N GLY A 93 -18.22 -16.83 17.82
CA GLY A 93 -19.58 -16.98 18.30
C GLY A 93 -20.04 -18.42 18.25
N ALA A 94 -21.34 -18.61 18.41
CA ALA A 94 -21.98 -19.82 17.94
C ALA A 94 -21.95 -19.88 16.41
N GLU A 95 -21.65 -21.05 15.86
CA GLU A 95 -21.51 -21.29 14.41
C GLU A 95 -22.70 -22.13 13.89
N THR A 96 -22.58 -22.70 12.69
CA THR A 96 -23.68 -23.48 12.07
C THR A 96 -23.91 -24.82 12.76
N LEU A 97 -25.13 -25.35 12.60
CA LEU A 97 -25.52 -26.67 13.11
C LEU A 97 -24.68 -27.80 12.49
N LEU A 98 -24.35 -27.69 11.19
CA LEU A 98 -23.41 -28.59 10.51
C LEU A 98 -22.02 -28.64 11.18
N LYS A 99 -21.46 -27.49 11.59
CA LYS A 99 -20.15 -27.47 12.26
C LYS A 99 -20.22 -28.04 13.69
N ALA A 100 -21.36 -27.92 14.36
CA ALA A 100 -21.61 -28.58 15.64
C ALA A 100 -21.66 -30.12 15.47
N ASP A 101 -22.36 -30.61 14.45
CA ASP A 101 -22.44 -32.03 14.07
C ASP A 101 -21.06 -32.64 13.78
N LEU A 102 -20.27 -31.99 12.92
CA LEU A 102 -18.90 -32.40 12.62
C LEU A 102 -18.01 -32.41 13.87
N THR A 103 -18.22 -31.47 14.80
CA THR A 103 -17.43 -31.39 16.04
C THR A 103 -17.81 -32.48 17.04
N ARG A 104 -19.10 -32.81 17.22
CA ARG A 104 -19.56 -33.87 18.16
C ARG A 104 -19.33 -35.29 17.64
N SER A 105 -19.36 -35.49 16.32
CA SER A 105 -19.10 -36.78 15.66
C SER A 105 -17.61 -37.07 15.43
N SER A 106 -16.75 -36.04 15.48
CA SER A 106 -15.30 -36.20 15.38
C SER A 106 -14.73 -37.05 16.51
N SER A 107 -13.71 -37.85 16.19
CA SER A 107 -12.94 -38.57 17.20
C SER A 107 -12.20 -37.59 18.12
N LEU A 108 -12.10 -37.94 19.40
CA LEU A 108 -11.45 -37.10 20.40
C LEU A 108 -9.94 -37.04 20.13
N THR A 109 -9.50 -35.92 19.56
CA THR A 109 -8.10 -35.61 19.29
C THR A 109 -7.70 -34.32 20.01
N ARG A 110 -6.40 -34.11 20.24
CA ARG A 110 -5.88 -32.85 20.82
C ARG A 110 -6.33 -31.58 20.07
N LYS A 111 -6.64 -31.67 18.76
CA LYS A 111 -7.22 -30.56 17.98
C LYS A 111 -8.66 -30.27 18.44
N ILE A 112 -9.48 -31.32 18.59
CA ILE A 112 -10.87 -31.22 19.05
C ILE A 112 -10.94 -30.79 20.52
N GLU A 113 -10.16 -31.39 21.43
CA GLU A 113 -10.09 -30.97 22.84
C GLU A 113 -9.76 -29.46 22.99
N SER A 114 -8.77 -28.97 22.23
CA SER A 114 -8.39 -27.56 22.18
C SER A 114 -9.46 -26.64 21.59
N ARG A 115 -10.36 -27.18 20.75
CA ARG A 115 -11.57 -26.48 20.28
C ARG A 115 -12.65 -26.47 21.36
N LEU A 116 -12.97 -27.62 21.97
CA LEU A 116 -14.01 -27.75 22.98
C LEU A 116 -13.81 -26.79 24.16
N MET A 117 -12.56 -26.59 24.62
CA MET A 117 -12.27 -25.59 25.67
C MET A 117 -12.50 -24.13 25.26
N ARG A 118 -12.43 -23.82 23.95
CA ARG A 118 -12.56 -22.47 23.39
C ARG A 118 -13.93 -22.20 22.74
N LEU A 119 -14.91 -23.07 22.97
CA LEU A 119 -16.29 -22.82 22.53
C LEU A 119 -16.86 -21.56 23.20
N PRO A 120 -17.73 -20.80 22.52
CA PRO A 120 -18.17 -19.46 22.95
C PRO A 120 -18.83 -19.44 24.33
N GLY A 121 -19.57 -20.48 24.70
CA GLY A 121 -20.29 -20.56 25.96
C GLY A 121 -19.43 -20.89 27.18
N THR A 122 -18.19 -21.36 27.00
CA THR A 122 -17.37 -21.83 28.13
C THR A 122 -17.01 -20.70 29.09
N ALA A 123 -16.91 -21.04 30.39
CA ALA A 123 -16.50 -20.10 31.43
C ALA A 123 -15.11 -19.46 31.15
N LEU A 124 -14.25 -20.15 30.40
CA LEU A 124 -12.97 -19.60 29.92
C LEU A 124 -13.20 -18.44 28.95
N MET A 125 -13.98 -18.65 27.89
CA MET A 125 -14.20 -17.64 26.85
C MET A 125 -14.99 -16.44 27.39
N GLN A 126 -15.96 -16.69 28.28
CA GLN A 126 -16.65 -15.61 29.00
C GLN A 126 -15.71 -14.77 29.87
N ALA A 127 -14.76 -15.39 30.59
CA ALA A 127 -13.78 -14.66 31.40
C ALA A 127 -12.79 -13.84 30.55
N VAL A 128 -12.42 -14.33 29.36
CA VAL A 128 -11.61 -13.58 28.38
C VAL A 128 -12.40 -12.36 27.87
N GLU A 129 -13.64 -12.55 27.41
CA GLU A 129 -14.50 -11.46 26.95
C GLU A 129 -14.71 -10.39 28.03
N GLU A 130 -15.09 -10.80 29.24
CA GLU A 130 -15.36 -9.87 30.35
C GLU A 130 -14.10 -9.05 30.71
N ARG A 131 -12.90 -9.64 30.61
CA ARG A 131 -11.64 -8.94 30.83
C ARG A 131 -11.31 -7.94 29.71
N LEU A 132 -11.58 -8.29 28.45
CA LEU A 132 -11.34 -7.43 27.30
C LEU A 132 -12.32 -6.24 27.27
N VAL A 133 -13.61 -6.48 27.54
CA VAL A 133 -14.62 -5.41 27.62
C VAL A 133 -14.31 -4.43 28.75
N ARG A 134 -13.91 -4.91 29.94
CA ARG A 134 -13.51 -4.04 31.08
C ARG A 134 -12.26 -3.20 30.82
N MET A 135 -11.43 -3.58 29.84
CA MET A 135 -10.23 -2.83 29.45
C MET A 135 -10.56 -1.65 28.52
N MET A 136 -11.76 -1.62 27.93
CA MET A 136 -12.14 -0.54 27.00
C MET A 136 -12.94 0.56 27.71
N PRO A 137 -12.66 1.85 27.45
CA PRO A 137 -11.61 2.42 26.59
C PRO A 137 -10.34 2.87 27.37
N GLU A 138 -9.23 2.13 27.23
CA GLU A 138 -7.90 2.53 27.76
C GLU A 138 -7.16 3.49 26.81
N ARG A 139 -7.20 4.79 27.13
CA ARG A 139 -6.89 5.93 26.23
C ARG A 139 -5.53 5.97 25.51
N GLN A 140 -4.53 5.18 25.91
CA GLN A 140 -3.16 5.34 25.37
C GLN A 140 -2.89 4.59 24.07
N ILE A 141 -3.70 3.59 23.72
CA ILE A 141 -3.37 2.61 22.66
C ILE A 141 -4.48 2.48 21.59
N ILE A 142 -5.71 2.92 21.90
CA ILE A 142 -6.89 2.72 21.05
C ILE A 142 -7.24 3.97 20.21
N PRO A 143 -7.80 3.80 19.00
CA PRO A 143 -8.29 4.89 18.16
C PRO A 143 -9.64 5.42 18.65
N GLY A 144 -10.15 6.48 18.01
CA GLY A 144 -11.44 7.11 18.37
C GLY A 144 -12.69 6.23 18.21
N GLU A 145 -12.60 5.09 17.52
CA GLU A 145 -13.69 4.10 17.44
C GLU A 145 -13.17 2.70 17.81
N VAL A 146 -13.81 2.06 18.80
CA VAL A 146 -13.55 0.66 19.15
C VAL A 146 -14.85 -0.13 19.06
N VAL A 147 -14.83 -1.24 18.32
CA VAL A 147 -15.95 -2.18 18.21
C VAL A 147 -15.48 -3.55 18.72
N PHE A 148 -16.25 -4.16 19.61
CA PHE A 148 -15.96 -5.48 20.17
C PHE A 148 -17.14 -6.43 19.90
N SER A 149 -16.89 -7.49 19.13
CA SER A 149 -17.84 -8.55 18.83
C SER A 149 -17.55 -9.77 19.69
N GLY A 150 -18.30 -9.91 20.78
CA GLY A 150 -18.13 -10.99 21.76
C GLY A 150 -18.59 -12.37 21.32
N THR A 151 -18.47 -13.31 22.25
CA THR A 151 -18.83 -14.74 22.12
C THR A 151 -20.34 -14.97 21.95
N CYS A 152 -21.17 -14.04 22.43
CA CYS A 152 -22.63 -14.09 22.31
C CYS A 152 -23.14 -13.39 21.04
N VAL A 153 -22.25 -12.81 20.23
CA VAL A 153 -22.56 -12.41 18.84
C VAL A 153 -22.41 -13.67 17.97
N HIS A 154 -23.37 -13.97 17.12
CA HIS A 154 -23.36 -15.14 16.24
C HIS A 154 -22.24 -15.07 15.17
N GLY A 155 -21.77 -16.22 14.69
CA GLY A 155 -20.78 -16.35 13.61
C GLY A 155 -19.33 -16.48 14.09
N CYS A 156 -18.48 -17.07 13.24
CA CYS A 156 -17.03 -17.14 13.46
C CYS A 156 -16.36 -15.77 13.25
N VAL A 157 -15.08 -15.66 13.61
CA VAL A 157 -14.30 -14.43 13.40
C VAL A 157 -14.22 -14.03 11.92
N GLU A 158 -14.07 -14.96 10.97
CA GLU A 158 -13.98 -14.66 9.54
C GLU A 158 -15.26 -13.98 9.00
N GLN A 159 -16.43 -14.44 9.45
CA GLN A 159 -17.72 -13.83 9.13
C GLN A 159 -17.78 -12.39 9.67
N LYS A 160 -17.49 -12.24 10.97
CA LYS A 160 -17.51 -10.97 11.71
C LYS A 160 -16.55 -9.93 11.11
N MET A 161 -15.35 -10.34 10.72
CA MET A 161 -14.35 -9.49 10.06
C MET A 161 -14.85 -8.96 8.71
N SER A 162 -15.48 -9.81 7.92
CA SER A 162 -16.01 -9.41 6.61
C SER A 162 -17.21 -8.48 6.75
N ALA A 163 -18.13 -8.77 7.68
CA ALA A 163 -19.26 -7.92 8.01
C ALA A 163 -18.81 -6.52 8.46
N TRP A 164 -17.80 -6.44 9.34
CA TRP A 164 -17.25 -5.17 9.81
C TRP A 164 -16.55 -4.39 8.70
N ALA A 165 -15.71 -5.05 7.90
CA ALA A 165 -15.02 -4.40 6.79
C ALA A 165 -16.00 -3.87 5.73
N LEU A 166 -17.08 -4.59 5.43
CA LEU A 166 -18.13 -4.09 4.54
C LEU A 166 -18.90 -2.92 5.16
N ASP A 167 -19.18 -2.93 6.47
CA ASP A 167 -19.76 -1.78 7.18
C ASP A 167 -18.85 -0.54 7.15
N LEU A 168 -17.51 -0.71 7.20
CA LEU A 168 -16.56 0.37 6.93
C LEU A 168 -16.69 0.87 5.48
N ALA A 169 -16.75 -0.04 4.49
CA ALA A 169 -16.86 0.31 3.07
C ALA A 169 -18.18 1.05 2.71
N SER A 170 -19.20 0.91 3.55
CA SER A 170 -20.51 1.58 3.44
C SER A 170 -20.52 3.03 3.98
N ARG A 171 -19.36 3.54 4.45
CA ARG A 171 -19.19 4.91 4.93
C ARG A 171 -18.86 5.87 3.80
N ASP A 172 -19.35 7.10 3.91
CA ASP A 172 -19.08 8.16 2.94
C ASP A 172 -17.60 8.59 2.95
N THR A 173 -16.94 8.44 4.10
CA THR A 173 -15.51 8.70 4.32
C THR A 173 -14.58 7.58 3.83
N PHE A 174 -15.11 6.48 3.30
CA PHE A 174 -14.31 5.32 2.89
C PHE A 174 -13.68 5.51 1.51
N ASN A 175 -12.39 5.17 1.40
CA ASN A 175 -11.68 5.14 0.12
C ASN A 175 -10.90 3.82 -0.01
N GLY A 176 -11.41 2.89 -0.82
CA GLY A 176 -10.86 1.52 -0.94
C GLY A 176 -9.45 1.39 -1.51
N SER A 177 -8.93 2.45 -2.17
CA SER A 177 -7.54 2.49 -2.66
C SER A 177 -6.56 2.95 -1.58
N SER A 178 -6.93 3.94 -0.76
CA SER A 178 -6.03 4.51 0.26
C SER A 178 -6.17 3.90 1.65
N ASP A 179 -7.40 3.59 2.08
CA ASP A 179 -7.68 3.11 3.44
C ASP A 179 -7.02 1.75 3.70
N SER A 180 -6.17 1.70 4.72
CA SER A 180 -5.42 0.50 5.10
C SER A 180 -6.18 -0.36 6.12
N LEU A 181 -6.36 -1.65 5.81
CA LEU A 181 -7.02 -2.64 6.67
C LEU A 181 -6.06 -3.76 7.07
N CYS A 182 -5.81 -3.91 8.36
CA CYS A 182 -4.97 -4.97 8.92
C CYS A 182 -5.83 -5.99 9.70
N LEU A 183 -5.77 -7.26 9.30
CA LEU A 183 -6.46 -8.37 9.97
C LEU A 183 -5.43 -9.24 10.71
N ILE A 184 -5.43 -9.20 12.05
CA ILE A 184 -4.48 -9.90 12.91
C ILE A 184 -5.14 -11.14 13.52
N GLY A 185 -4.60 -12.35 13.30
CA GLY A 185 -5.23 -13.55 13.85
C GLY A 185 -4.75 -14.89 13.31
N ALA A 186 -5.71 -15.80 13.12
CA ALA A 186 -5.51 -17.13 12.54
C ALA A 186 -4.85 -17.09 11.15
N SER A 187 -4.15 -18.18 10.81
CA SER A 187 -3.37 -18.29 9.56
C SER A 187 -4.18 -18.32 8.27
N GLU A 188 -5.51 -18.37 8.33
CA GLU A 188 -6.42 -18.38 7.18
C GLU A 188 -7.16 -17.05 6.95
N LEU A 189 -6.93 -16.01 7.77
CA LEU A 189 -7.53 -14.68 7.55
C LEU A 189 -7.12 -14.02 6.22
N TYR A 190 -6.16 -14.57 5.49
CA TYR A 190 -5.88 -14.16 4.11
C TYR A 190 -7.01 -14.51 3.14
N LEU A 191 -7.91 -15.44 3.48
CA LEU A 191 -9.12 -15.72 2.70
C LEU A 191 -10.06 -14.50 2.74
N ASN A 192 -10.17 -13.82 3.89
CA ASN A 192 -10.86 -12.52 3.97
C ASN A 192 -10.15 -11.44 3.14
N VAL A 193 -8.81 -11.42 3.13
CA VAL A 193 -8.03 -10.50 2.27
C VAL A 193 -8.35 -10.71 0.79
N MET A 194 -8.52 -11.96 0.34
CA MET A 194 -8.99 -12.26 -1.02
C MET A 194 -10.45 -11.82 -1.22
N ALA A 195 -11.35 -12.14 -0.29
CA ALA A 195 -12.80 -11.94 -0.38
C ALA A 195 -13.25 -10.47 -0.38
N LEU A 196 -12.56 -9.61 0.38
CA LEU A 196 -12.90 -8.20 0.61
C LEU A 196 -12.60 -7.33 -0.62
N SER A 197 -13.41 -7.53 -1.65
CA SER A 197 -13.32 -6.88 -2.97
C SER A 197 -13.31 -5.34 -2.94
N PRO A 198 -14.04 -4.62 -2.05
CA PRO A 198 -13.89 -3.16 -1.92
C PRO A 198 -12.53 -2.69 -1.38
N PHE A 199 -11.81 -3.61 -0.73
CA PHE A 199 -10.46 -3.56 -0.16
C PHE A 199 -9.32 -3.71 -1.17
N TYR A 200 -8.45 -2.72 -1.39
CA TYR A 200 -7.19 -2.91 -2.13
C TYR A 200 -5.93 -2.85 -1.24
N ASN A 201 -5.91 -2.02 -0.19
CA ASN A 201 -4.81 -1.94 0.77
C ASN A 201 -5.10 -2.79 2.02
N VAL A 202 -5.13 -4.12 1.85
CA VAL A 202 -5.44 -5.08 2.93
C VAL A 202 -4.26 -6.01 3.23
N VAL A 203 -4.00 -6.25 4.52
CA VAL A 203 -2.95 -7.16 5.02
C VAL A 203 -3.49 -8.15 6.06
N SER A 204 -3.12 -9.43 5.91
CA SER A 204 -3.31 -10.46 6.93
C SER A 204 -2.02 -10.58 7.74
N VAL A 205 -2.10 -10.55 9.07
CA VAL A 205 -0.98 -10.67 10.00
C VAL A 205 -1.21 -11.87 10.93
N VAL A 206 -0.21 -12.73 11.04
CA VAL A 206 -0.22 -13.93 11.87
C VAL A 206 0.88 -13.82 12.91
N GLN A 207 0.53 -14.01 14.18
CA GLN A 207 1.52 -14.07 15.26
C GLN A 207 2.04 -15.51 15.40
N ASN A 208 3.33 -15.73 15.15
CA ASN A 208 3.99 -17.01 15.41
C ASN A 208 5.03 -16.82 16.54
N ASN A 209 4.65 -17.21 17.76
CA ASN A 209 5.39 -16.94 18.98
C ASN A 209 5.62 -15.43 19.21
N ALA A 210 6.85 -14.94 19.05
CA ALA A 210 7.24 -13.54 19.23
C ALA A 210 7.22 -12.74 17.91
N ASP A 211 7.35 -13.45 16.78
CA ASP A 211 7.43 -12.86 15.44
C ASP A 211 6.02 -12.65 14.88
N LEU A 212 5.85 -11.53 14.18
CA LEU A 212 4.70 -11.30 13.32
C LEU A 212 5.09 -11.63 11.89
N ARG A 213 4.22 -12.31 11.15
CA ARG A 213 4.32 -12.49 9.70
C ARG A 213 3.14 -11.84 9.03
N GLN A 214 3.34 -11.26 7.85
CA GLN A 214 2.31 -10.59 7.08
C GLN A 214 2.19 -11.16 5.67
N MET A 215 0.99 -11.04 5.10
CA MET A 215 0.72 -11.25 3.68
C MET A 215 -0.27 -10.20 3.21
N ARG A 216 0.15 -9.35 2.28
CA ARG A 216 -0.67 -8.28 1.70
C ARG A 216 -1.45 -8.83 0.51
N LEU A 217 -2.57 -8.18 0.15
CA LEU A 217 -3.30 -8.52 -1.09
C LEU A 217 -2.37 -8.54 -2.32
N GLN A 218 -1.43 -7.59 -2.42
CA GLN A 218 -0.43 -7.52 -3.48
C GLN A 218 0.45 -8.79 -3.57
N ASP A 219 0.85 -9.37 -2.42
CA ASP A 219 1.69 -10.59 -2.40
C ASP A 219 0.93 -11.83 -2.93
N ILE A 220 -0.42 -11.81 -2.84
CA ILE A 220 -1.33 -12.82 -3.38
C ILE A 220 -1.59 -12.57 -4.87
N LEU A 221 -1.79 -11.32 -5.31
CA LEU A 221 -2.00 -10.99 -6.72
C LEU A 221 -0.77 -11.28 -7.59
N GLU A 222 0.44 -11.06 -7.06
CA GLU A 222 1.69 -11.49 -7.70
C GLU A 222 1.79 -13.02 -7.80
N TRP A 223 1.40 -13.74 -6.73
CA TRP A 223 1.39 -15.20 -6.72
C TRP A 223 0.38 -15.80 -7.70
N LEU A 224 -0.75 -15.10 -7.95
CA LEU A 224 -1.77 -15.43 -8.96
C LEU A 224 -1.45 -14.92 -10.38
N GLU A 225 -0.34 -14.20 -10.59
CA GLU A 225 0.03 -13.58 -11.88
C GLU A 225 -1.00 -12.52 -12.38
N LEU A 226 -1.75 -11.90 -11.46
CA LEU A 226 -2.76 -10.87 -11.73
C LEU A 226 -2.26 -9.43 -11.49
N ASP A 227 -1.04 -9.27 -10.96
CA ASP A 227 -0.48 -7.95 -10.62
C ASP A 227 -0.37 -7.02 -11.84
N LYS A 228 -0.08 -7.56 -13.03
CA LYS A 228 -0.03 -6.79 -14.29
C LYS A 228 -1.39 -6.17 -14.63
N LYS A 229 -2.46 -6.97 -14.63
CA LYS A 229 -3.84 -6.50 -14.87
C LYS A 229 -4.32 -5.51 -13.81
N ALA A 230 -3.88 -5.68 -12.56
CA ALA A 230 -4.14 -4.72 -11.50
C ALA A 230 -3.46 -3.36 -11.74
N LYS A 231 -2.19 -3.36 -12.19
CA LYS A 231 -1.43 -2.16 -12.57
C LYS A 231 -1.99 -1.47 -13.82
N GLU A 232 -2.59 -2.23 -14.72
CA GLU A 232 -3.30 -1.73 -15.92
C GLU A 232 -4.66 -1.10 -15.61
N GLY A 233 -5.07 -1.03 -14.33
CA GLY A 233 -6.28 -0.32 -13.90
C GLY A 233 -7.59 -1.11 -14.04
N GLU A 234 -7.54 -2.41 -14.36
CA GLU A 234 -8.71 -3.29 -14.46
C GLU A 234 -9.32 -3.67 -13.09
N SER A 235 -9.51 -2.71 -12.19
CA SER A 235 -9.83 -2.98 -10.78
C SER A 235 -11.14 -3.71 -10.53
N VAL A 236 -12.17 -3.43 -11.33
CA VAL A 236 -13.45 -4.15 -11.33
C VAL A 236 -13.25 -5.62 -11.77
N THR A 237 -12.45 -5.84 -12.81
CA THR A 237 -12.08 -7.20 -13.27
C THR A 237 -11.34 -7.94 -12.17
N ILE A 238 -10.35 -7.31 -11.52
CA ILE A 238 -9.60 -7.90 -10.40
C ILE A 238 -10.50 -8.21 -9.20
N ALA A 239 -11.46 -7.35 -8.86
CA ALA A 239 -12.42 -7.60 -7.78
C ALA A 239 -13.31 -8.83 -8.08
N LYS A 240 -13.76 -8.99 -9.33
CA LYS A 240 -14.50 -10.18 -9.77
C LYS A 240 -13.63 -11.43 -9.81
N MET A 241 -12.44 -11.36 -10.42
CA MET A 241 -11.48 -12.48 -10.45
C MET A 241 -11.07 -12.94 -9.04
N ARG A 242 -10.88 -12.02 -8.08
CA ARG A 242 -10.67 -12.37 -6.65
C ARG A 242 -11.84 -13.17 -6.08
N THR A 243 -13.07 -12.77 -6.40
CA THR A 243 -14.30 -13.46 -5.95
C THR A 243 -14.36 -14.87 -6.52
N ASP A 244 -14.13 -15.02 -7.83
CA ASP A 244 -14.20 -16.30 -8.55
C ASP A 244 -13.07 -17.26 -8.12
N ILE A 245 -11.83 -16.77 -8.07
CA ILE A 245 -10.65 -17.55 -7.70
C ILE A 245 -10.71 -17.97 -6.22
N LEU A 246 -11.31 -17.18 -5.33
CA LEU A 246 -11.55 -17.60 -3.95
C LEU A 246 -12.47 -18.84 -3.88
N PHE A 247 -13.51 -18.91 -4.72
CA PHE A 247 -14.37 -20.09 -4.78
C PHE A 247 -13.60 -21.32 -5.28
N LEU A 248 -12.83 -21.17 -6.36
CA LEU A 248 -11.95 -22.24 -6.88
C LEU A 248 -10.89 -22.67 -5.84
N PHE A 249 -10.40 -21.73 -5.02
CA PHE A 249 -9.45 -22.00 -3.94
C PHE A 249 -10.07 -22.86 -2.83
N ILE A 250 -11.26 -22.50 -2.31
CA ILE A 250 -11.90 -23.28 -1.24
C ILE A 250 -12.37 -24.66 -1.71
N LEU A 251 -12.69 -24.85 -2.99
CA LEU A 251 -12.93 -26.18 -3.56
C LEU A 251 -11.66 -27.04 -3.56
N ALA A 252 -10.50 -26.46 -3.91
CA ALA A 252 -9.24 -27.20 -4.02
C ALA A 252 -8.53 -27.43 -2.67
N PHE A 253 -8.68 -26.53 -1.70
CA PHE A 253 -7.97 -26.56 -0.42
C PHE A 253 -8.86 -26.68 0.82
N GLY A 254 -10.18 -26.49 0.70
CA GLY A 254 -11.10 -26.40 1.83
C GLY A 254 -11.07 -25.04 2.53
N ALA A 255 -11.74 -24.95 3.68
CA ALA A 255 -11.71 -23.79 4.57
C ALA A 255 -11.94 -24.23 6.03
N SER A 256 -11.01 -23.95 6.94
CA SER A 256 -11.14 -24.42 8.34
C SER A 256 -12.20 -23.66 9.14
N ALA A 257 -12.52 -22.42 8.73
CA ALA A 257 -13.57 -21.58 9.30
C ALA A 257 -14.95 -22.28 9.28
N THR A 258 -15.25 -23.07 8.26
CA THR A 258 -16.55 -23.78 8.10
C THR A 258 -16.42 -25.31 8.12
N GLU A 259 -15.20 -25.84 8.33
CA GLU A 259 -14.85 -27.26 8.13
C GLU A 259 -15.19 -27.80 6.72
N LEU A 260 -15.16 -26.93 5.71
CA LEU A 260 -15.27 -27.36 4.32
C LEU A 260 -14.02 -28.15 3.93
N SER A 261 -14.19 -29.42 3.55
CA SER A 261 -13.10 -30.27 3.07
C SER A 261 -12.75 -29.99 1.60
N PRO A 262 -11.48 -30.16 1.17
CA PRO A 262 -11.11 -30.07 -0.25
C PRO A 262 -11.74 -31.20 -1.08
N LEU A 263 -12.08 -30.91 -2.33
CA LEU A 263 -12.51 -31.90 -3.32
C LEU A 263 -11.33 -32.82 -3.71
N PRO A 264 -11.42 -34.15 -3.52
CA PRO A 264 -10.32 -35.06 -3.82
C PRO A 264 -9.90 -35.03 -5.31
N GLY A 265 -8.60 -34.91 -5.55
CA GLY A 265 -8.02 -34.92 -6.90
C GLY A 265 -8.10 -33.60 -7.67
N LEU A 266 -8.54 -32.51 -7.02
CA LEU A 266 -8.70 -31.20 -7.66
C LEU A 266 -7.42 -30.35 -7.55
N ALA A 267 -6.80 -30.02 -8.68
CA ALA A 267 -5.60 -29.18 -8.72
C ALA A 267 -5.96 -27.69 -8.89
N PHE A 268 -5.68 -26.87 -7.87
CA PHE A 268 -5.97 -25.42 -7.90
C PHE A 268 -5.39 -24.71 -9.13
N HIS A 269 -4.17 -25.07 -9.55
CA HIS A 269 -3.54 -24.40 -10.68
C HIS A 269 -4.26 -24.65 -12.00
N GLU A 270 -4.74 -25.88 -12.24
CA GLU A 270 -5.53 -26.21 -13.44
C GLU A 270 -6.86 -25.43 -13.45
N LEU A 271 -7.53 -25.30 -12.30
CA LEU A 271 -8.76 -24.52 -12.18
C LEU A 271 -8.58 -23.06 -12.61
N VAL A 272 -7.53 -22.41 -12.10
CA VAL A 272 -7.23 -21.00 -12.41
C VAL A 272 -6.83 -20.86 -13.88
N GLU A 273 -6.06 -21.79 -14.44
CA GLU A 273 -5.70 -21.78 -15.88
C GLU A 273 -6.92 -21.90 -16.78
N TRP A 274 -7.82 -22.86 -16.51
CA TRP A 274 -9.04 -23.02 -17.31
C TRP A 274 -9.99 -21.83 -17.16
N TYR A 275 -10.14 -21.28 -15.96
CA TYR A 275 -10.91 -20.06 -15.71
C TYR A 275 -10.38 -18.86 -16.52
N VAL A 276 -9.07 -18.57 -16.43
CA VAL A 276 -8.44 -17.45 -17.16
C VAL A 276 -8.51 -17.64 -18.68
N LYS A 277 -8.41 -18.89 -19.16
CA LYS A 277 -8.57 -19.22 -20.57
C LYS A 277 -10.00 -18.94 -21.07
N LEU A 278 -11.02 -19.47 -20.39
CA LEU A 278 -12.43 -19.30 -20.78
C LEU A 278 -12.87 -17.84 -20.70
N MET A 279 -12.42 -17.09 -19.68
CA MET A 279 -12.55 -15.63 -19.60
C MET A 279 -12.03 -14.92 -20.88
N SER A 280 -10.85 -15.32 -21.35
CA SER A 280 -10.21 -14.70 -22.52
C SER A 280 -10.93 -15.04 -23.83
N GLU A 281 -11.43 -16.27 -23.96
CA GLU A 281 -12.24 -16.72 -25.10
C GLU A 281 -13.60 -15.99 -25.17
N SER A 282 -14.26 -15.78 -24.02
CA SER A 282 -15.50 -14.99 -23.91
C SER A 282 -15.32 -13.55 -24.42
N VAL A 283 -14.24 -12.88 -24.01
CA VAL A 283 -13.93 -11.50 -24.45
C VAL A 283 -13.64 -11.45 -25.96
N ALA A 284 -12.89 -12.40 -26.51
CA ALA A 284 -12.60 -12.46 -27.94
C ALA A 284 -13.85 -12.66 -28.81
N ASN A 285 -14.80 -13.49 -28.36
CA ASN A 285 -16.07 -13.74 -29.04
C ASN A 285 -17.02 -12.53 -28.96
N ALA A 286 -17.01 -11.78 -27.86
CA ALA A 286 -17.78 -10.55 -27.72
C ALA A 286 -17.28 -9.44 -28.67
N THR A 287 -15.98 -9.38 -28.96
CA THR A 287 -15.38 -8.37 -29.86
C THR A 287 -15.48 -8.69 -31.36
N SER A 288 -15.84 -9.92 -31.75
CA SER A 288 -15.87 -10.36 -33.15
C SER A 288 -17.27 -10.41 -33.78
N SER A 289 -18.31 -10.03 -33.04
CA SER A 289 -19.70 -10.01 -33.51
C SER A 289 -20.05 -8.68 -34.21
N PRO A 290 -20.37 -8.65 -35.52
CA PRO A 290 -20.79 -7.43 -36.21
C PRO A 290 -22.20 -7.01 -35.79
N SER A 291 -22.45 -5.71 -35.66
CA SER A 291 -23.75 -5.16 -35.31
C SER A 291 -24.79 -5.39 -36.42
N GLY A 292 -25.67 -6.37 -36.24
CA GLY A 292 -26.84 -6.62 -37.09
C GLY A 292 -28.12 -6.74 -36.26
N PRO A 293 -29.26 -6.15 -36.67
CA PRO A 293 -30.50 -6.18 -35.91
C PRO A 293 -31.28 -7.48 -36.18
N SER A 294 -31.09 -8.50 -35.34
CA SER A 294 -31.89 -9.74 -35.40
C SER A 294 -32.49 -10.11 -34.05
N THR A 295 -33.81 -9.92 -33.95
CA THR A 295 -34.79 -10.62 -33.09
C THR A 295 -34.24 -11.42 -31.91
N ALA A 296 -34.42 -10.88 -30.69
CA ALA A 296 -34.03 -11.53 -29.45
C ALA A 296 -34.86 -12.80 -29.17
N SER A 297 -34.26 -13.97 -29.38
CA SER A 297 -34.64 -15.20 -28.69
C SER A 297 -33.89 -15.28 -27.36
N THR A 298 -34.60 -15.46 -26.24
CA THR A 298 -34.06 -15.48 -24.88
C THR A 298 -33.29 -16.76 -24.54
N ALA A 299 -32.17 -17.00 -25.23
CA ALA A 299 -31.11 -17.90 -24.77
C ALA A 299 -30.10 -17.08 -23.97
N ALA A 300 -29.73 -17.56 -22.77
CA ALA A 300 -28.94 -16.77 -21.82
C ALA A 300 -27.56 -16.41 -22.38
N ALA A 301 -27.19 -15.13 -22.28
CA ALA A 301 -25.81 -14.70 -22.50
C ALA A 301 -24.94 -15.33 -21.39
N GLU A 302 -23.97 -16.16 -21.78
CA GLU A 302 -23.02 -16.75 -20.83
C GLU A 302 -22.15 -15.64 -20.22
N GLY A 303 -22.32 -15.39 -18.93
CA GLY A 303 -21.57 -14.37 -18.20
C GLY A 303 -20.07 -14.70 -18.17
N THR A 304 -19.23 -13.68 -18.42
CA THR A 304 -17.76 -13.80 -18.47
C THR A 304 -17.13 -14.27 -17.15
N PHE A 305 -17.81 -14.06 -16.01
CA PHE A 305 -17.33 -14.34 -14.66
C PHE A 305 -18.09 -15.50 -14.00
N LEU A 306 -17.48 -16.15 -13.02
CA LEU A 306 -18.06 -17.27 -12.29
C LEU A 306 -19.17 -16.80 -11.33
N PHE A 307 -19.01 -15.63 -10.72
CA PHE A 307 -20.01 -15.01 -9.86
C PHE A 307 -20.46 -13.62 -10.33
N GLU A 308 -21.75 -13.35 -10.12
CA GLU A 308 -22.35 -12.03 -10.26
C GLU A 308 -22.94 -11.53 -8.93
N ASP A 309 -22.69 -10.26 -8.60
CA ASP A 309 -23.35 -9.55 -7.49
C ASP A 309 -24.82 -9.26 -7.84
N ALA A 310 -25.74 -9.99 -7.20
CA ALA A 310 -27.18 -9.87 -7.41
C ALA A 310 -27.86 -9.06 -6.28
N PRO A 311 -29.07 -8.50 -6.53
CA PRO A 311 -29.87 -7.83 -5.50
C PRO A 311 -30.10 -8.72 -4.26
N GLY A 312 -30.39 -8.09 -3.13
CA GLY A 312 -30.53 -8.75 -1.83
C GLY A 312 -29.20 -9.15 -1.20
N ASN A 313 -28.09 -8.48 -1.57
CA ASN A 313 -26.74 -8.81 -1.11
C ASN A 313 -26.34 -10.28 -1.38
N THR A 314 -26.67 -10.80 -2.57
CA THR A 314 -26.44 -12.22 -2.92
C THR A 314 -25.35 -12.39 -3.99
N LEU A 315 -24.65 -13.53 -3.96
CA LEU A 315 -23.70 -13.93 -4.99
C LEU A 315 -24.26 -15.09 -5.80
N ARG A 316 -24.30 -14.91 -7.13
CA ARG A 316 -24.89 -15.86 -8.06
C ARG A 316 -23.83 -16.54 -8.91
N LEU A 317 -23.67 -17.85 -8.70
CA LEU A 317 -22.80 -18.76 -9.42
C LEU A 317 -23.36 -19.08 -10.82
N SER A 318 -22.51 -18.97 -11.84
CA SER A 318 -22.71 -19.54 -13.18
C SER A 318 -22.40 -21.04 -13.16
N LEU A 319 -23.45 -21.87 -13.19
CA LEU A 319 -23.30 -23.33 -13.22
C LEU A 319 -22.68 -23.84 -14.53
N PRO A 320 -23.03 -23.33 -15.74
CA PRO A 320 -22.38 -23.71 -16.99
C PRO A 320 -20.86 -23.46 -16.97
N LEU A 321 -20.42 -22.29 -16.50
CA LEU A 321 -18.99 -21.96 -16.45
C LEU A 321 -18.25 -22.84 -15.43
N LEU A 322 -18.82 -23.07 -14.24
CA LEU A 322 -18.24 -24.00 -13.27
C LEU A 322 -18.16 -25.42 -13.82
N CYS A 323 -19.25 -25.92 -14.42
CA CYS A 323 -19.30 -27.24 -15.02
C CYS A 323 -18.24 -27.39 -16.12
N ARG A 324 -18.06 -26.37 -16.96
CA ARG A 324 -17.05 -26.37 -18.02
C ARG A 324 -15.62 -26.43 -17.47
N ILE A 325 -15.31 -25.64 -16.45
CA ILE A 325 -14.02 -25.68 -15.75
C ILE A 325 -13.77 -27.08 -15.15
N MET A 326 -14.77 -27.66 -14.48
CA MET A 326 -14.66 -28.97 -13.85
C MET A 326 -14.53 -30.12 -14.87
N GLN A 327 -15.23 -30.06 -16.01
CA GLN A 327 -15.05 -31.00 -17.13
C GLN A 327 -13.62 -30.99 -17.66
N LEU A 328 -13.05 -29.79 -17.88
CA LEU A 328 -11.67 -29.63 -18.34
C LEU A 328 -10.65 -30.16 -17.32
N ALA A 329 -10.90 -29.96 -16.01
CA ALA A 329 -10.09 -30.54 -14.93
C ALA A 329 -10.23 -32.08 -14.85
N THR A 330 -11.42 -32.66 -15.05
CA THR A 330 -11.60 -34.13 -15.07
C THR A 330 -10.98 -34.83 -16.28
N ARG A 331 -10.68 -34.09 -17.36
CA ARG A 331 -10.12 -34.60 -18.63
C ARG A 331 -10.92 -35.76 -19.25
N LYS A 332 -12.21 -35.87 -18.91
CA LYS A 332 -13.14 -36.92 -19.33
C LYS A 332 -14.54 -36.32 -19.47
N GLU A 333 -15.30 -36.80 -20.44
CA GLU A 333 -16.74 -36.54 -20.44
C GLU A 333 -17.40 -37.34 -19.31
N VAL A 334 -18.23 -36.65 -18.53
CA VAL A 334 -18.93 -37.22 -17.39
C VAL A 334 -20.43 -37.14 -17.64
N ALA A 335 -21.08 -38.31 -17.58
CA ALA A 335 -22.53 -38.43 -17.71
C ALA A 335 -23.26 -37.60 -16.63
N GLN A 336 -24.38 -37.00 -17.03
CA GLN A 336 -25.26 -36.27 -16.12
C GLN A 336 -25.83 -37.20 -15.05
N ARG A 337 -25.68 -36.84 -13.77
CA ARG A 337 -26.21 -37.59 -12.65
C ARG A 337 -26.44 -36.66 -11.46
N ILE A 338 -27.68 -36.54 -11.01
CA ILE A 338 -27.99 -35.91 -9.73
C ILE A 338 -27.39 -36.74 -8.59
N ASP A 339 -26.64 -36.11 -7.70
CA ASP A 339 -25.96 -36.76 -6.59
C ASP A 339 -26.09 -35.94 -5.29
N ALA A 340 -26.61 -36.58 -4.24
CA ALA A 340 -26.94 -35.91 -2.99
C ALA A 340 -25.72 -35.45 -2.20
N ALA A 341 -24.59 -36.18 -2.26
CA ALA A 341 -23.35 -35.77 -1.60
C ALA A 341 -22.73 -34.55 -2.31
N SER A 342 -22.77 -34.54 -3.64
CA SER A 342 -22.36 -33.41 -4.48
C SER A 342 -23.23 -32.16 -4.25
N GLU A 343 -24.53 -32.34 -4.05
CA GLU A 343 -25.48 -31.27 -3.71
C GLU A 343 -25.18 -30.62 -2.35
N VAL A 344 -24.97 -31.44 -1.31
CA VAL A 344 -24.60 -30.97 0.03
C VAL A 344 -23.25 -30.26 0.01
N TYR A 345 -22.27 -30.82 -0.71
CA TYR A 345 -20.95 -30.22 -0.82
C TYR A 345 -20.97 -28.86 -1.56
N LEU A 346 -21.72 -28.76 -2.67
CA LEU A 346 -21.88 -27.50 -3.41
C LEU A 346 -22.53 -26.42 -2.55
N GLU A 347 -23.56 -26.77 -1.77
CA GLU A 347 -24.21 -25.83 -0.86
C GLU A 347 -23.26 -25.38 0.25
N HIS A 348 -22.53 -26.29 0.91
CA HIS A 348 -21.55 -25.95 1.95
C HIS A 348 -20.42 -25.05 1.42
N ALA A 349 -19.96 -25.27 0.18
CA ALA A 349 -19.00 -24.40 -0.50
C ALA A 349 -19.58 -23.01 -0.79
N LEU A 350 -20.84 -22.92 -1.26
CA LEU A 350 -21.53 -21.66 -1.50
C LEU A 350 -21.77 -20.85 -0.21
N GLN A 351 -22.24 -21.50 0.86
CA GLN A 351 -22.40 -20.88 2.18
C GLN A 351 -21.07 -20.35 2.72
N THR A 352 -19.97 -21.11 2.57
CA THR A 352 -18.62 -20.71 2.97
C THR A 352 -18.12 -19.49 2.19
N HIS A 353 -18.32 -19.48 0.88
CA HIS A 353 -17.92 -18.36 0.00
C HIS A 353 -18.73 -17.10 0.27
N ALA A 354 -20.04 -17.24 0.44
CA ALA A 354 -20.95 -16.17 0.84
C ALA A 354 -20.52 -15.56 2.19
N MET A 355 -20.28 -16.39 3.21
CA MET A 355 -19.79 -15.95 4.53
C MET A 355 -18.52 -15.08 4.44
N LEU A 356 -17.54 -15.51 3.65
CA LEU A 356 -16.29 -14.76 3.43
C LEU A 356 -16.50 -13.48 2.62
N CYS A 357 -17.37 -13.49 1.60
CA CYS A 357 -17.52 -12.36 0.68
C CYS A 357 -18.56 -11.32 1.10
N LEU A 358 -19.52 -11.69 1.94
CA LEU A 358 -20.70 -10.89 2.31
C LEU A 358 -20.76 -10.58 3.82
N GLY A 359 -19.97 -11.27 4.65
CA GLY A 359 -20.02 -11.12 6.10
C GLY A 359 -21.20 -11.84 6.77
N GLU A 360 -21.93 -12.65 6.02
CA GLU A 360 -23.13 -13.35 6.49
C GLU A 360 -23.18 -14.73 5.85
N ALA A 361 -23.46 -15.76 6.66
CA ALA A 361 -23.81 -17.10 6.17
C ALA A 361 -25.31 -17.09 5.82
N PRO A 362 -25.72 -17.20 4.55
CA PRO A 362 -27.12 -16.99 4.16
C PRO A 362 -28.14 -17.94 4.79
N GLU A 363 -27.74 -19.15 5.20
CA GLU A 363 -28.56 -20.09 5.97
C GLU A 363 -27.85 -20.49 7.29
N HIS A 364 -28.07 -19.70 8.34
CA HIS A 364 -27.39 -19.84 9.65
C HIS A 364 -27.58 -21.20 10.33
N ASP A 365 -28.72 -21.84 10.10
CA ASP A 365 -29.12 -23.13 10.64
C ASP A 365 -28.96 -24.28 9.61
N TYR A 366 -28.26 -24.04 8.49
CA TYR A 366 -28.05 -25.03 7.43
C TYR A 366 -27.60 -26.38 8.00
N PHE A 367 -28.41 -27.39 7.71
CA PHE A 367 -28.13 -28.78 8.03
C PHE A 367 -28.65 -29.67 6.89
N PRO A 368 -27.80 -30.49 6.26
CA PRO A 368 -28.22 -31.34 5.15
C PRO A 368 -29.18 -32.44 5.63
N THR A 369 -30.34 -32.54 4.98
CA THR A 369 -31.37 -33.56 5.29
C THR A 369 -31.02 -34.99 4.84
N VAL A 370 -29.84 -35.19 4.24
CA VAL A 370 -29.38 -36.50 3.78
C VAL A 370 -28.90 -37.30 4.99
N SER A 371 -29.62 -38.37 5.33
CA SER A 371 -29.29 -39.27 6.44
C SER A 371 -27.83 -39.73 6.39
N SER A 372 -27.02 -39.26 7.33
CA SER A 372 -25.72 -39.85 7.65
C SER A 372 -25.93 -41.32 8.03
N SER A 373 -25.41 -42.26 7.25
CA SER A 373 -25.45 -43.67 7.64
C SER A 373 -24.61 -43.88 8.92
N PRO A 374 -24.93 -44.86 9.78
CA PRO A 374 -24.23 -45.03 11.07
C PRO A 374 -22.76 -45.46 10.97
N GLN A 375 -22.24 -45.66 9.75
CA GLN A 375 -20.82 -45.93 9.50
C GLN A 375 -20.14 -44.61 9.16
N GLY A 376 -19.39 -44.08 10.14
CA GLY A 376 -18.77 -42.77 10.07
C GLY A 376 -17.86 -42.58 8.86
N ASN A 377 -18.41 -42.00 7.80
CA ASN A 377 -17.77 -41.22 6.76
C ASN A 377 -18.90 -40.56 5.95
N SER A 378 -19.06 -39.24 6.08
CA SER A 378 -19.76 -38.47 5.04
C SER A 378 -19.02 -38.73 3.73
N ALA A 379 -19.68 -39.40 2.79
CA ALA A 379 -19.05 -39.85 1.55
C ALA A 379 -18.79 -38.65 0.64
N MET A 380 -17.65 -37.99 0.87
CA MET A 380 -17.17 -36.86 0.07
C MET A 380 -17.25 -37.22 -1.42
N PRO A 381 -17.92 -36.39 -2.24
CA PRO A 381 -18.10 -36.71 -3.65
C PRO A 381 -16.74 -36.74 -4.35
N GLY A 382 -16.50 -37.77 -5.16
CA GLY A 382 -15.35 -37.79 -6.07
C GLY A 382 -15.52 -36.74 -7.17
N LEU A 383 -14.42 -36.19 -7.69
CA LEU A 383 -14.46 -35.10 -8.68
C LEU A 383 -15.35 -35.41 -9.90
N ALA A 384 -15.36 -36.66 -10.37
CA ALA A 384 -16.26 -37.09 -11.44
C ALA A 384 -17.75 -37.08 -11.01
N GLN A 385 -18.09 -37.52 -9.80
CA GLN A 385 -19.47 -37.46 -9.30
C GLN A 385 -19.95 -35.99 -9.22
N PHE A 386 -19.10 -35.11 -8.68
CA PHE A 386 -19.38 -33.68 -8.58
C PHE A 386 -19.59 -33.03 -9.96
N THR A 387 -18.74 -33.35 -10.94
CA THR A 387 -18.86 -32.84 -12.32
C THR A 387 -20.15 -33.34 -13.00
N GLY A 388 -20.54 -34.61 -12.77
CA GLY A 388 -21.79 -35.17 -13.27
C GLY A 388 -23.04 -34.52 -12.65
N HIS A 389 -22.96 -34.13 -11.37
CA HIS A 389 -24.01 -33.35 -10.69
C HIS A 389 -24.13 -31.94 -11.23
N LEU A 390 -23.02 -31.22 -11.40
CA LEU A 390 -23.02 -29.89 -12.03
C LEU A 390 -23.62 -29.94 -13.45
N ASN A 391 -23.27 -30.95 -14.25
CA ASN A 391 -23.80 -31.14 -15.59
C ASN A 391 -25.33 -31.38 -15.57
N ALA A 392 -25.83 -32.17 -14.60
CA ALA A 392 -27.26 -32.38 -14.39
C ALA A 392 -27.99 -31.12 -13.87
N LEU A 393 -27.34 -30.29 -13.04
CA LEU A 393 -27.92 -29.03 -12.59
C LEU A 393 -28.06 -28.01 -13.73
N CYS A 394 -27.09 -27.93 -14.64
CA CYS A 394 -27.09 -26.98 -15.76
C CYS A 394 -28.33 -27.07 -16.66
N THR A 395 -28.94 -28.27 -16.79
CA THR A 395 -30.18 -28.46 -17.58
C THR A 395 -31.45 -28.03 -16.83
N SER A 396 -31.38 -27.86 -15.51
CA SER A 396 -32.51 -27.49 -14.65
C SER A 396 -32.50 -26.02 -14.21
N SER A 397 -31.31 -25.48 -13.92
CA SER A 397 -31.08 -24.05 -13.66
C SER A 397 -29.66 -23.67 -14.08
N PRO A 398 -29.46 -22.63 -14.91
CA PRO A 398 -28.14 -22.17 -15.31
C PRO A 398 -27.42 -21.37 -14.21
N GLN A 399 -28.15 -20.95 -13.17
CA GLN A 399 -27.62 -20.10 -12.11
C GLN A 399 -27.99 -20.64 -10.72
N ARG A 400 -27.14 -20.39 -9.73
CA ARG A 400 -27.35 -20.80 -8.34
C ARG A 400 -26.86 -19.74 -7.36
N THR A 401 -27.59 -19.50 -6.29
CA THR A 401 -27.12 -18.73 -5.12
C THR A 401 -26.95 -19.70 -3.95
N ALA A 402 -26.20 -19.29 -2.92
CA ALA A 402 -26.35 -19.90 -1.60
C ALA A 402 -27.82 -19.78 -1.16
N ARG A 403 -28.37 -20.82 -0.52
CA ARG A 403 -29.73 -20.80 0.04
C ARG A 403 -29.80 -19.76 1.15
N CYS A 404 -30.88 -19.00 1.18
CA CYS A 404 -31.12 -17.98 2.18
C CYS A 404 -32.26 -18.42 3.11
N ALA A 405 -32.10 -18.27 4.43
CA ALA A 405 -33.24 -18.31 5.34
C ALA A 405 -34.16 -17.12 5.00
N VAL A 406 -35.43 -17.37 4.66
CA VAL A 406 -36.35 -16.36 4.11
C VAL A 406 -36.59 -15.21 5.11
N PRO A 407 -36.13 -13.97 4.83
CA PRO A 407 -36.42 -12.84 5.69
C PRO A 407 -37.81 -12.29 5.35
N ARG A 408 -38.81 -12.56 6.20
CA ARG A 408 -40.11 -11.86 6.08
C ARG A 408 -39.97 -10.40 6.51
N ILE A 409 -39.77 -9.53 5.54
CA ILE A 409 -39.96 -8.08 5.68
C ILE A 409 -41.32 -7.72 5.08
N ASN A 410 -42.11 -6.95 5.83
CA ASN A 410 -43.48 -6.50 5.58
C ASN A 410 -44.62 -7.53 5.82
N SER A 411 -45.23 -7.42 7.00
CA SER A 411 -46.69 -7.52 7.14
C SER A 411 -47.16 -6.53 8.21
N THR A 412 -47.34 -5.27 7.81
CA THR A 412 -48.22 -4.36 8.53
C THR A 412 -49.65 -4.77 8.26
N GLU A 413 -50.25 -5.56 9.15
CA GLU A 413 -51.69 -5.53 9.38
C GLU A 413 -52.06 -6.21 10.70
N SER A 414 -53.02 -5.62 11.40
CA SER A 414 -53.53 -6.10 12.68
C SER A 414 -54.59 -7.17 12.48
N SER A 415 -54.43 -8.33 13.12
CA SER A 415 -55.57 -9.09 13.63
C SER A 415 -55.17 -9.88 14.87
N GLU A 416 -56.06 -9.91 15.85
CA GLU A 416 -55.95 -10.75 17.04
C GLU A 416 -56.17 -12.23 16.68
N GLY A 417 -55.69 -13.15 17.53
CA GLY A 417 -56.40 -14.42 17.72
C GLY A 417 -55.88 -15.71 17.09
N SER A 418 -54.57 -15.89 16.84
CA SER A 418 -54.01 -17.25 16.65
C SER A 418 -52.60 -17.41 17.22
N ARG A 419 -52.42 -18.42 18.08
CA ARG A 419 -51.09 -18.88 18.55
C ARG A 419 -50.53 -19.88 17.54
N GLU A 420 -49.90 -19.40 16.48
CA GLU A 420 -48.91 -20.22 15.77
C GLU A 420 -47.62 -20.33 16.60
N PRO A 421 -46.91 -21.48 16.58
CA PRO A 421 -45.63 -21.60 17.25
C PRO A 421 -44.57 -20.72 16.54
N PRO A 422 -43.67 -20.05 17.29
CA PRO A 422 -42.70 -19.14 16.69
C PRO A 422 -41.74 -19.87 15.75
N SER A 423 -41.47 -19.24 14.60
CA SER A 423 -40.70 -19.77 13.47
C SER A 423 -39.32 -20.34 13.86
N GLN A 424 -38.99 -21.51 13.32
CA GLN A 424 -37.87 -22.36 13.76
C GLN A 424 -36.46 -21.82 13.44
N HIS A 425 -36.34 -20.89 12.49
CA HIS A 425 -35.08 -20.37 11.94
C HIS A 425 -34.50 -19.21 12.78
N ARG A 426 -33.90 -19.55 13.92
CA ARG A 426 -33.10 -18.62 14.74
C ARG A 426 -31.66 -19.16 14.86
N PRO A 427 -30.62 -18.32 14.65
CA PRO A 427 -29.23 -18.74 14.82
C PRO A 427 -28.97 -19.24 16.24
N LEU A 428 -28.05 -20.20 16.35
CA LEU A 428 -27.66 -20.79 17.63
C LEU A 428 -27.09 -19.72 18.59
N THR A 429 -27.43 -19.83 19.86
CA THR A 429 -26.81 -19.10 20.97
C THR A 429 -25.50 -19.77 21.38
N ALA A 430 -24.65 -19.02 22.10
CA ALA A 430 -23.38 -19.54 22.61
C ALA A 430 -23.58 -20.78 23.50
N ALA A 431 -24.66 -20.83 24.28
CA ALA A 431 -25.00 -21.99 25.11
C ALA A 431 -25.41 -23.21 24.29
N GLU A 432 -26.35 -23.06 23.35
CA GLU A 432 -26.83 -24.15 22.47
C GLU A 432 -25.66 -24.79 21.70
N TYR A 433 -24.87 -23.97 20.99
CA TYR A 433 -23.72 -24.44 20.22
C TYR A 433 -22.68 -25.15 21.10
N THR A 434 -22.40 -24.61 22.29
CA THR A 434 -21.38 -25.18 23.20
C THR A 434 -21.80 -26.53 23.76
N ILE A 435 -23.10 -26.74 24.04
CA ILE A 435 -23.63 -28.03 24.48
C ILE A 435 -23.66 -29.02 23.32
N LEU A 436 -24.13 -28.60 22.14
CA LEU A 436 -24.25 -29.48 20.96
C LEU A 436 -22.90 -30.09 20.55
N CYS A 437 -21.80 -29.35 20.68
CA CYS A 437 -20.46 -29.84 20.38
C CYS A 437 -19.90 -30.88 21.39
N GLN A 438 -20.52 -31.08 22.57
CA GLN A 438 -20.02 -32.03 23.55
C GLN A 438 -20.46 -33.47 23.25
N SER A 439 -19.55 -34.42 23.49
CA SER A 439 -19.81 -35.86 23.44
C SER A 439 -19.89 -36.53 24.82
N LEU A 440 -19.57 -35.81 25.91
CA LEU A 440 -19.56 -36.35 27.28
C LEU A 440 -20.81 -35.92 28.09
N PRO A 441 -21.68 -36.85 28.53
CA PRO A 441 -22.89 -36.55 29.30
C PRO A 441 -22.68 -35.62 30.50
N ALA A 442 -21.68 -35.93 31.34
CA ALA A 442 -21.38 -35.15 32.55
C ALA A 442 -20.94 -33.70 32.24
N THR A 443 -20.35 -33.45 31.05
CA THR A 443 -20.00 -32.10 30.62
C THR A 443 -21.24 -31.33 30.16
N VAL A 444 -22.14 -31.99 29.43
CA VAL A 444 -23.45 -31.44 29.05
C VAL A 444 -24.26 -31.05 30.29
N GLU A 445 -24.32 -31.92 31.30
CA GLU A 445 -25.05 -31.69 32.54
C GLU A 445 -24.48 -30.54 33.37
N GLY A 446 -23.15 -30.44 33.45
CA GLY A 446 -22.47 -29.30 34.09
C GLY A 446 -22.76 -27.96 33.40
N LEU A 447 -22.78 -27.94 32.06
CA LEU A 447 -23.12 -26.75 31.28
C LEU A 447 -24.60 -26.34 31.45
N ILE A 448 -25.52 -27.31 31.43
CA ILE A 448 -26.95 -27.06 31.70
C ILE A 448 -27.12 -26.44 33.09
N HIS A 449 -26.49 -27.02 34.12
CA HIS A 449 -26.54 -26.49 35.48
C HIS A 449 -25.99 -25.05 35.54
N GLN A 450 -24.89 -24.75 34.85
CA GLN A 450 -24.32 -23.40 34.76
C GLN A 450 -25.29 -22.37 34.14
N TYR A 451 -26.01 -22.74 33.08
CA TYR A 451 -26.88 -21.80 32.35
C TYR A 451 -28.29 -21.67 32.92
N VAL A 452 -28.86 -22.77 33.42
CA VAL A 452 -30.22 -22.83 33.98
C VAL A 452 -30.23 -22.46 35.47
N GLY A 453 -29.13 -22.72 36.20
CA GLY A 453 -29.03 -22.53 37.64
C GLY A 453 -29.60 -23.69 38.47
N VAL A 454 -30.07 -24.76 37.82
CA VAL A 454 -30.59 -25.99 38.45
C VAL A 454 -29.96 -27.19 37.75
N ALA A 455 -29.55 -28.20 38.50
CA ALA A 455 -28.98 -29.42 37.94
C ALA A 455 -30.04 -30.23 37.17
N PRO A 456 -29.73 -30.71 35.95
CA PRO A 456 -30.66 -31.56 35.19
C PRO A 456 -30.78 -32.97 35.81
N LYS A 457 -31.75 -33.75 35.33
CA LYS A 457 -31.84 -35.19 35.67
C LYS A 457 -30.65 -35.95 35.03
N PRO A 458 -30.09 -37.00 35.68
CA PRO A 458 -28.89 -37.71 35.20
C PRO A 458 -29.00 -38.41 33.83
N GLU A 459 -30.20 -38.55 33.27
CA GLU A 459 -30.39 -39.13 31.93
C GLU A 459 -30.29 -38.08 30.81
N VAL A 460 -30.38 -36.78 31.14
CA VAL A 460 -30.50 -35.70 30.14
C VAL A 460 -29.21 -35.53 29.34
N GLY A 461 -28.04 -35.58 29.99
CA GLY A 461 -26.76 -35.50 29.28
C GLY A 461 -26.56 -36.70 28.35
N LYS A 462 -27.02 -37.88 28.76
CA LYS A 462 -27.01 -39.09 27.93
C LYS A 462 -27.94 -38.94 26.72
N MET A 463 -29.20 -38.54 26.92
CA MET A 463 -30.16 -38.31 25.83
C MET A 463 -29.61 -37.35 24.77
N ILE A 464 -29.07 -36.19 25.18
CA ILE A 464 -28.52 -35.17 24.27
C ILE A 464 -27.27 -35.66 23.52
N THR A 465 -26.42 -36.47 24.15
CA THR A 465 -25.20 -37.00 23.50
C THR A 465 -25.46 -38.20 22.59
N THR A 466 -26.48 -39.00 22.85
CA THR A 466 -26.86 -40.15 22.00
C THR A 466 -27.79 -39.77 20.84
N ALA A 467 -28.53 -38.67 20.95
CA ALA A 467 -29.43 -38.20 19.89
C ALA A 467 -28.66 -37.73 18.64
N ASN A 468 -29.32 -37.79 17.47
CA ASN A 468 -28.82 -37.10 16.28
C ASN A 468 -28.85 -35.57 16.49
N THR A 469 -28.13 -34.81 15.66
CA THR A 469 -27.92 -33.38 15.92
C THR A 469 -29.21 -32.54 15.89
N VAL A 470 -30.22 -32.93 15.11
CA VAL A 470 -31.52 -32.24 15.04
C VAL A 470 -32.34 -32.49 16.32
N GLU A 471 -32.43 -33.75 16.76
CA GLU A 471 -33.08 -34.12 18.02
C GLU A 471 -32.34 -33.53 19.23
N ALA A 472 -31.01 -33.60 19.25
CA ALA A 472 -30.19 -32.99 20.29
C ALA A 472 -30.42 -31.48 20.38
N HIS A 473 -30.57 -30.78 19.26
CA HIS A 473 -30.87 -29.35 19.23
C HIS A 473 -32.25 -29.03 19.81
N GLN A 474 -33.27 -29.85 19.53
CA GLN A 474 -34.59 -29.71 20.14
C GLN A 474 -34.55 -29.94 21.66
N LEU A 475 -33.89 -31.02 22.11
CA LEU A 475 -33.71 -31.33 23.54
C LEU A 475 -32.94 -30.24 24.28
N VAL A 476 -31.89 -29.69 23.67
CA VAL A 476 -31.12 -28.57 24.25
C VAL A 476 -31.99 -27.32 24.38
N ARG A 477 -32.80 -26.98 23.37
CA ARG A 477 -33.75 -25.85 23.44
C ARG A 477 -34.79 -26.04 24.55
N GLU A 478 -35.35 -27.24 24.68
CA GLU A 478 -36.30 -27.57 25.75
C GLU A 478 -35.64 -27.39 27.14
N VAL A 479 -34.47 -28.00 27.35
CA VAL A 479 -33.77 -27.96 28.65
C VAL A 479 -33.32 -26.54 29.02
N LEU A 480 -32.86 -25.74 28.06
CA LEU A 480 -32.47 -24.35 28.32
C LEU A 480 -33.68 -23.42 28.54
N SER A 481 -34.89 -23.81 28.14
CA SER A 481 -36.12 -23.01 28.37
C SER A 481 -36.50 -22.90 29.85
N TYR A 482 -36.01 -23.80 30.71
CA TYR A 482 -36.20 -23.74 32.16
C TYR A 482 -35.33 -22.68 32.87
N ALA A 483 -34.43 -22.00 32.15
CA ALA A 483 -33.61 -20.93 32.73
C ALA A 483 -34.48 -19.72 33.16
N ASN A 484 -34.10 -19.05 34.24
CA ASN A 484 -34.87 -17.92 34.78
C ASN A 484 -34.93 -16.74 33.78
N PRO A 485 -36.10 -16.38 33.22
CA PRO A 485 -36.22 -15.35 32.20
C PRO A 485 -36.00 -13.93 32.73
N SER A 486 -36.06 -13.71 34.05
CA SER A 486 -35.78 -12.42 34.67
C SER A 486 -34.29 -12.12 34.84
N LYS A 487 -33.44 -13.16 34.84
CA LYS A 487 -31.97 -13.07 34.96
C LYS A 487 -31.30 -14.20 34.15
N PRO A 488 -31.48 -14.25 32.82
CA PRO A 488 -30.93 -15.32 32.00
C PRO A 488 -29.40 -15.26 31.98
N HIS A 489 -28.74 -16.42 31.94
CA HIS A 489 -27.30 -16.47 31.71
C HIS A 489 -26.98 -15.88 30.33
N LYS A 490 -25.98 -15.00 30.23
CA LYS A 490 -25.64 -14.25 29.01
C LYS A 490 -25.51 -15.14 27.76
N CYS A 491 -24.91 -16.33 27.89
CA CYS A 491 -24.77 -17.30 26.79
C CYS A 491 -26.09 -17.78 26.15
N LEU A 492 -27.25 -17.55 26.79
CA LEU A 492 -28.59 -17.85 26.27
C LEU A 492 -29.15 -16.71 25.39
N CYS A 493 -28.45 -15.57 25.33
CA CYS A 493 -28.88 -14.39 24.60
C CYS A 493 -28.02 -14.19 23.35
N LEU A 494 -28.65 -13.93 22.21
CA LEU A 494 -27.97 -13.29 21.08
C LEU A 494 -27.69 -11.84 21.49
N SER A 495 -26.42 -11.45 21.48
CA SER A 495 -25.98 -10.11 21.87
C SER A 495 -25.52 -9.32 20.64
N PRO A 496 -25.79 -8.00 20.57
CA PRO A 496 -25.13 -7.12 19.61
C PRO A 496 -23.65 -6.93 19.98
N SER A 497 -22.87 -6.34 19.09
CA SER A 497 -21.50 -5.91 19.39
C SER A 497 -21.49 -4.63 20.23
N TYR A 498 -20.42 -4.46 21.01
CA TYR A 498 -20.17 -3.28 21.83
C TYR A 498 -19.43 -2.24 20.97
N CYS A 499 -19.80 -0.97 21.04
CA CYS A 499 -19.16 0.11 20.30
C CYS A 499 -18.90 1.31 21.22
N TRP A 500 -17.64 1.77 21.24
CA TRP A 500 -17.21 2.99 21.92
C TRP A 500 -16.76 3.99 20.86
N LEU A 501 -17.33 5.20 20.91
CA LEU A 501 -17.02 6.31 20.01
C LEU A 501 -16.52 7.50 20.83
N GLN A 502 -15.35 8.02 20.50
CA GLN A 502 -14.80 9.22 21.12
C GLN A 502 -15.26 10.46 20.35
N ASN A 503 -15.77 11.46 21.06
CA ASN A 503 -16.10 12.75 20.47
C ASN A 503 -14.82 13.58 20.26
N GLU A 504 -14.54 13.99 19.02
CA GLU A 504 -13.32 14.72 18.65
C GLU A 504 -13.13 16.02 19.46
N LYS A 505 -14.21 16.77 19.71
CA LYS A 505 -14.16 18.08 20.38
C LYS A 505 -14.05 17.97 21.90
N THR A 506 -14.77 17.04 22.52
CA THR A 506 -14.84 16.93 23.99
C THR A 506 -13.94 15.85 24.56
N GLN A 507 -13.38 14.97 23.72
CA GLN A 507 -12.56 13.81 24.10
C GLN A 507 -13.28 12.85 25.07
N LEU A 508 -14.61 12.92 25.15
CA LEU A 508 -15.48 12.03 25.92
C LEU A 508 -15.88 10.82 25.10
N TRP A 509 -16.10 9.69 25.78
CA TRP A 509 -16.52 8.43 25.17
C TRP A 509 -18.03 8.25 25.26
N LYS A 510 -18.67 7.97 24.13
CA LYS A 510 -20.04 7.46 24.04
C LYS A 510 -19.99 5.95 23.88
N PHE A 511 -20.79 5.23 24.65
CA PHE A 511 -21.03 3.80 24.48
C PHE A 511 -22.36 3.55 23.75
N GLN A 512 -22.40 2.57 22.85
CA GLN A 512 -23.60 2.10 22.17
C GLN A 512 -23.46 0.63 21.74
N TYR A 513 -24.57 -0.01 21.43
CA TYR A 513 -24.60 -1.35 20.82
C TYR A 513 -24.76 -1.24 19.30
N VAL A 514 -24.12 -2.14 18.54
CA VAL A 514 -24.17 -2.19 17.07
C VAL A 514 -24.25 -3.62 16.56
N ASP A 515 -25.05 -3.84 15.52
CA ASP A 515 -25.08 -5.11 14.79
C ASP A 515 -24.24 -4.96 13.51
N VAL A 516 -23.10 -5.65 13.52
CA VAL A 516 -22.07 -5.57 12.49
C VAL A 516 -22.55 -6.28 11.22
N GLY A 517 -22.42 -5.63 10.06
CA GLY A 517 -22.87 -6.10 8.75
C GLY A 517 -24.25 -5.57 8.34
N VAL A 518 -25.08 -5.13 9.29
CA VAL A 518 -26.45 -4.69 9.02
C VAL A 518 -26.49 -3.42 8.17
N ARG A 519 -25.52 -2.51 8.34
CA ARG A 519 -25.43 -1.28 7.53
C ARG A 519 -25.08 -1.60 6.09
N SER A 520 -24.07 -2.44 5.88
CA SER A 520 -23.56 -2.78 4.55
C SER A 520 -24.47 -3.68 3.75
N HIS A 521 -25.16 -4.64 4.41
CA HIS A 521 -26.22 -5.45 3.81
C HIS A 521 -27.35 -4.55 3.29
N LYS A 522 -27.89 -3.64 4.12
CA LYS A 522 -28.97 -2.71 3.72
C LYS A 522 -28.59 -1.77 2.57
N ALA A 523 -27.33 -1.40 2.47
CA ALA A 523 -26.81 -0.56 1.39
C ALA A 523 -26.34 -1.36 0.15
N GLU A 524 -26.47 -2.69 0.16
CA GLU A 524 -25.87 -3.62 -0.83
C GLU A 524 -24.43 -3.22 -1.18
N THR A 525 -23.63 -2.91 -0.15
CA THR A 525 -22.38 -2.15 -0.29
C THR A 525 -21.40 -2.80 -1.26
N ARG A 526 -21.28 -4.13 -1.19
CA ARG A 526 -20.41 -4.92 -2.08
C ARG A 526 -20.78 -4.70 -3.55
N ARG A 527 -22.05 -4.90 -3.90
CA ARG A 527 -22.59 -4.73 -5.25
C ARG A 527 -22.34 -3.32 -5.79
N HIS A 528 -22.62 -2.30 -4.98
CA HIS A 528 -22.42 -0.90 -5.39
C HIS A 528 -20.94 -0.50 -5.51
N ARG A 529 -20.08 -0.91 -4.57
CA ARG A 529 -18.64 -0.55 -4.58
C ARG A 529 -17.85 -1.32 -5.64
N ASN A 530 -18.18 -2.60 -5.89
CA ASN A 530 -17.51 -3.42 -6.90
C ASN A 530 -17.87 -3.02 -8.34
N ALA A 531 -18.96 -2.28 -8.55
CA ALA A 531 -19.40 -1.81 -9.87
C ALA A 531 -18.67 -0.53 -10.35
N ILE A 532 -17.88 0.13 -9.49
CA ILE A 532 -17.26 1.43 -9.80
C ILE A 532 -15.98 1.23 -10.64
N LYS A 533 -16.04 1.60 -11.92
CA LYS A 533 -14.83 1.77 -12.74
C LYS A 533 -13.97 2.92 -12.19
N GLY A 534 -12.65 2.73 -12.12
CA GLY A 534 -11.70 3.78 -11.77
C GLY A 534 -11.06 3.69 -10.37
N VAL A 535 -11.40 2.68 -9.56
CA VAL A 535 -10.73 2.43 -8.27
C VAL A 535 -9.35 1.80 -8.55
N MET A 536 -8.33 2.60 -8.90
CA MET A 536 -7.00 2.04 -9.23
C MET A 536 -6.49 1.18 -8.06
N LEU A 537 -5.93 0.01 -8.39
CA LEU A 537 -5.21 -0.78 -7.40
C LEU A 537 -3.91 -0.04 -7.13
N GLU A 538 -3.92 0.69 -6.02
CA GLU A 538 -2.74 1.41 -5.57
C GLU A 538 -1.74 0.39 -5.03
N VAL A 539 -0.88 -0.07 -5.95
CA VAL A 539 0.46 -0.45 -5.55
C VAL A 539 0.98 0.77 -4.80
N ASN A 540 1.25 0.62 -3.50
CA ASN A 540 1.79 1.70 -2.65
C ASN A 540 3.26 1.97 -3.01
N MET A 541 3.46 2.42 -4.24
CA MET A 541 4.45 3.40 -4.63
C MET A 541 3.73 4.76 -4.59
N SER A 542 4.46 5.82 -4.24
CA SER A 542 3.98 7.22 -4.19
C SER A 542 2.90 7.53 -5.23
N ARG A 543 1.67 7.89 -4.78
CA ARG A 543 0.60 8.45 -5.66
C ARG A 543 1.12 9.60 -6.51
N ASP A 544 2.06 10.35 -5.95
CA ASP A 544 2.65 11.54 -6.54
C ASP A 544 3.95 11.16 -7.27
N GLY A 545 3.79 10.52 -8.43
CA GLY A 545 4.89 10.31 -9.38
C GLY A 545 5.48 11.64 -9.91
N PRO A 546 6.40 11.58 -10.90
CA PRO A 546 6.93 12.78 -11.53
C PRO A 546 5.83 13.75 -11.94
N SER A 547 6.06 15.06 -11.77
CA SER A 547 5.06 16.08 -12.02
C SER A 547 5.60 17.23 -12.88
N TYR A 548 4.70 17.83 -13.66
CA TYR A 548 4.99 18.93 -14.57
C TYR A 548 3.96 20.05 -14.39
N PHE A 549 4.34 21.28 -14.72
CA PHE A 549 3.39 22.40 -14.75
C PHE A 549 2.69 22.44 -16.11
N ALA A 550 1.37 22.28 -16.10
CA ALA A 550 0.53 22.37 -17.27
C ALA A 550 0.04 23.82 -17.46
N LEU A 551 0.50 24.47 -18.54
CA LEU A 551 0.15 25.87 -18.83
C LEU A 551 -1.35 26.07 -19.12
N SER A 552 -2.03 25.05 -19.64
CA SER A 552 -3.46 25.07 -19.98
C SER A 552 -4.37 25.07 -18.75
N SER A 553 -4.03 24.30 -17.72
CA SER A 553 -4.78 24.24 -16.45
C SER A 553 -4.23 25.19 -15.38
N ALA A 554 -3.03 25.74 -15.59
CA ALA A 554 -2.25 26.49 -14.59
C ALA A 554 -1.99 25.69 -13.29
N THR A 555 -1.95 24.36 -13.37
CA THR A 555 -1.73 23.47 -12.22
C THR A 555 -0.51 22.56 -12.42
N TRP A 556 -0.01 22.00 -11.31
CA TRP A 556 0.97 20.92 -11.35
C TRP A 556 0.22 19.59 -11.50
N GLU A 557 0.48 18.89 -12.60
CA GLU A 557 -0.20 17.64 -12.95
C GLU A 557 0.75 16.44 -12.79
N PRO A 558 0.24 15.28 -12.31
CA PRO A 558 1.02 14.05 -12.24
C PRO A 558 1.23 13.49 -13.65
N ILE A 559 2.46 13.06 -13.95
CA ILE A 559 2.79 12.42 -15.22
C ILE A 559 2.32 10.95 -15.15
N THR A 560 1.08 10.72 -15.57
CA THR A 560 0.38 9.42 -15.46
C THR A 560 0.95 8.32 -16.37
N ASN A 561 1.61 8.70 -17.47
CA ASN A 561 2.47 7.85 -18.28
C ASN A 561 3.65 8.70 -18.76
N PHE A 562 4.87 8.37 -18.34
CA PHE A 562 6.03 9.23 -18.64
C PHE A 562 6.37 9.20 -20.14
N PRO A 563 6.30 10.35 -20.86
CA PRO A 563 6.51 10.35 -22.29
C PRO A 563 8.00 10.19 -22.61
N CYS A 564 8.35 9.09 -23.27
CA CYS A 564 9.56 9.04 -24.09
C CYS A 564 9.39 10.11 -25.19
N GLY A 565 10.14 11.20 -25.07
CA GLY A 565 9.71 12.51 -25.57
C GLY A 565 9.42 12.63 -27.07
N ALA A 566 8.28 13.25 -27.38
CA ALA A 566 8.03 14.06 -28.56
C ALA A 566 6.95 15.10 -28.22
N GLU A 567 7.24 16.40 -28.39
CA GLU A 567 6.20 17.43 -28.42
C GLU A 567 5.62 17.47 -29.84
N ASP A 568 4.43 16.90 -30.04
CA ASP A 568 3.65 17.05 -31.27
C ASP A 568 2.52 18.05 -31.04
N VAL A 569 2.66 19.27 -31.57
CA VAL A 569 1.52 20.16 -31.85
C VAL A 569 1.66 20.70 -33.28
N CYS A 570 0.79 20.20 -34.15
CA CYS A 570 0.70 20.59 -35.55
C CYS A 570 0.11 22.00 -35.74
N ALA A 571 0.54 22.68 -36.80
CA ALA A 571 -0.30 23.62 -37.53
C ALA A 571 0.07 23.63 -39.03
N ALA A 572 -0.51 22.70 -39.79
CA ALA A 572 -0.53 22.76 -41.25
C ALA A 572 -1.95 23.16 -41.71
N PRO A 573 -2.15 24.28 -42.43
CA PRO A 573 -3.42 24.59 -43.06
C PRO A 573 -3.50 23.95 -44.45
N MET A 574 -4.67 23.44 -44.83
CA MET A 574 -4.95 23.07 -46.21
C MET A 574 -5.19 24.31 -47.09
N ARG A 575 -4.81 24.15 -48.36
CA ARG A 575 -5.18 24.84 -49.61
C ARG A 575 -6.46 25.73 -49.56
N ASP A 576 -6.60 26.78 -50.39
CA ASP A 576 -6.28 26.75 -51.82
C ASP A 576 -6.17 28.14 -52.53
N VAL A 577 -5.72 28.10 -53.80
CA VAL A 577 -5.80 29.08 -54.92
C VAL A 577 -4.90 30.35 -54.98
N ASN A 578 -4.29 30.51 -56.18
CA ASN A 578 -3.66 31.69 -56.82
C ASN A 578 -2.25 32.17 -56.39
N GLY A 579 -1.34 32.20 -57.37
CA GLY A 579 -0.13 33.05 -57.38
C GLY A 579 -0.30 34.23 -58.37
N PRO A 580 0.78 34.85 -58.93
CA PRO A 580 2.20 34.54 -58.75
C PRO A 580 3.10 35.78 -58.42
N GLU A 581 4.42 35.57 -58.49
CA GLU A 581 5.49 36.57 -58.74
C GLU A 581 6.03 37.55 -57.66
N ALA A 582 7.36 37.45 -57.46
CA ALA A 582 8.38 38.51 -57.47
C ALA A 582 8.57 39.57 -56.33
N ALA A 583 9.79 39.49 -55.76
CA ALA A 583 10.77 40.57 -55.54
C ALA A 583 10.71 41.57 -54.35
N SER A 584 11.91 42.05 -53.98
CA SER A 584 12.30 43.14 -53.03
C SER A 584 11.92 42.97 -51.55
N THR A 585 12.75 43.22 -50.51
CA THR A 585 13.87 44.15 -50.18
C THR A 585 13.50 45.60 -49.85
N SER A 586 14.10 46.11 -48.75
CA SER A 586 14.03 47.48 -48.17
C SER A 586 12.65 47.90 -47.64
N LEU A 587 12.48 48.32 -46.38
CA LEU A 587 13.14 49.38 -45.58
C LEU A 587 12.70 50.81 -45.95
N GLN A 588 12.25 51.49 -44.89
CA GLN A 588 12.49 52.90 -44.57
C GLN A 588 11.75 54.02 -45.33
N GLU A 589 11.21 54.93 -44.50
CA GLU A 589 11.33 56.40 -44.60
C GLU A 589 10.56 57.10 -45.74
N GLU A 590 10.16 58.38 -45.67
CA GLU A 590 10.25 59.43 -44.64
C GLU A 590 9.10 60.45 -44.89
N ASP A 591 8.83 61.39 -43.96
CA ASP A 591 9.06 62.85 -44.16
C ASP A 591 8.18 63.81 -43.33
N ASP A 592 8.74 65.02 -43.15
CA ASP A 592 8.17 66.34 -42.81
C ASP A 592 7.56 66.63 -41.41
N ASP A 593 7.78 67.81 -40.80
CA ASP A 593 8.89 68.80 -40.92
C ASP A 593 8.86 69.83 -39.75
N THR A 594 9.95 70.58 -39.58
CA THR A 594 10.08 71.94 -38.99
C THR A 594 9.79 72.20 -37.51
N ASP A 595 10.88 72.23 -36.73
CA ASP A 595 11.43 73.44 -36.09
C ASP A 595 10.50 74.61 -35.71
N LYS A 596 10.45 74.92 -34.40
CA LYS A 596 11.26 76.05 -33.88
C LYS A 596 11.41 76.08 -32.36
N GLU A 597 12.66 76.27 -31.96
CA GLU A 597 13.15 76.67 -30.63
C GLU A 597 12.46 77.95 -30.09
N PRO A 598 12.46 78.22 -28.75
CA PRO A 598 13.73 78.57 -28.09
C PRO A 598 13.93 78.11 -26.63
N LEU A 599 15.19 77.79 -26.33
CA LEU A 599 15.93 78.13 -25.10
C LEU A 599 15.37 77.63 -23.75
N LEU A 600 16.04 76.63 -23.16
CA LEU A 600 16.91 76.86 -21.99
C LEU A 600 17.72 75.60 -21.58
N VAL A 601 19.04 75.71 -21.74
CA VAL A 601 20.11 75.02 -20.97
C VAL A 601 20.32 73.51 -21.16
N THR A 602 21.24 73.20 -22.08
CA THR A 602 22.09 72.00 -22.13
C THR A 602 23.21 72.06 -21.04
N PRO A 603 24.09 71.05 -20.83
CA PRO A 603 23.94 70.03 -19.78
C PRO A 603 25.29 69.81 -19.00
N PRO A 604 25.63 68.59 -18.55
CA PRO A 604 25.06 67.81 -17.44
C PRO A 604 25.79 68.16 -16.11
N PRO A 605 27.01 67.69 -15.75
CA PRO A 605 27.61 66.34 -15.73
C PRO A 605 27.64 65.74 -14.29
N ALA A 606 28.58 64.82 -14.01
CA ALA A 606 28.89 64.27 -12.70
C ALA A 606 29.91 65.13 -11.88
N ALA A 607 30.14 64.72 -10.63
CA ALA A 607 31.35 64.94 -9.82
C ALA A 607 31.71 66.37 -9.34
N ALA A 608 31.84 66.50 -8.01
CA ALA A 608 32.99 67.21 -7.43
C ALA A 608 34.20 66.24 -7.51
N ALA A 609 35.40 66.57 -8.01
CA ALA A 609 36.09 67.85 -8.19
C ALA A 609 36.41 68.57 -6.86
N ARG A 610 37.64 68.39 -6.35
CA ARG A 610 38.62 69.49 -6.19
C ARG A 610 40.00 69.04 -5.67
N GLU A 611 41.01 69.62 -6.33
CA GLU A 611 42.26 70.23 -5.83
C GLU A 611 43.18 69.39 -4.90
N ARG A 612 44.43 69.04 -5.29
CA ARG A 612 45.61 69.86 -5.67
C ARG A 612 46.11 70.83 -4.57
N GLN A 613 47.13 70.39 -3.82
CA GLN A 613 48.35 71.12 -3.39
C GLN A 613 49.08 70.29 -2.28
N THR A 614 50.40 70.25 -2.07
CA THR A 614 51.64 70.43 -2.87
C THR A 614 52.85 70.01 -2.00
N GLY A 615 53.98 69.56 -2.61
CA GLY A 615 55.29 69.32 -1.94
C GLY A 615 55.67 67.83 -1.84
N ALA A 616 56.63 67.31 -2.63
CA ALA A 616 58.10 67.42 -2.52
C ALA A 616 58.70 66.55 -1.38
N ALA A 617 59.67 65.63 -1.56
CA ALA A 617 60.34 65.03 -2.75
C ALA A 617 61.03 63.70 -2.28
N ALA A 618 61.83 62.89 -3.00
CA ALA A 618 62.45 62.89 -4.35
C ALA A 618 62.87 61.44 -4.75
N GLN A 619 63.18 61.20 -6.04
CA GLN A 619 63.96 60.10 -6.68
C GLN A 619 63.58 58.61 -6.38
N GLU A 620 63.41 57.66 -7.33
CA GLU A 620 63.47 57.55 -8.82
C GLU A 620 62.79 56.19 -9.23
N GLY A 621 62.47 55.80 -10.47
CA GLY A 621 62.49 56.44 -11.81
C GLY A 621 62.24 55.41 -12.96
N ALA A 622 61.62 55.85 -14.08
CA ALA A 622 61.43 55.14 -15.39
C ALA A 622 60.51 53.88 -15.44
N GLU A 623 59.80 53.48 -16.54
CA GLU A 623 59.44 54.11 -17.83
C GLU A 623 58.24 53.38 -18.54
N GLU A 624 57.50 54.14 -19.37
CA GLU A 624 56.77 53.90 -20.66
C GLU A 624 56.69 52.52 -21.42
N PRO A 625 55.96 52.39 -22.58
CA PRO A 625 54.69 53.02 -23.06
C PRO A 625 53.74 52.14 -23.96
N ALA A 626 52.59 52.74 -24.39
CA ALA A 626 51.96 52.65 -25.74
C ALA A 626 51.32 51.32 -26.29
N LEU A 627 50.36 51.27 -27.25
CA LEU A 627 49.57 52.27 -28.01
C LEU A 627 48.24 51.64 -28.58
N SER A 628 47.48 52.45 -29.35
CA SER A 628 46.17 52.24 -30.03
C SER A 628 46.10 51.07 -31.07
N SER A 629 45.04 50.75 -31.86
CA SER A 629 43.75 51.38 -32.28
C SER A 629 42.90 50.38 -33.11
N CYS A 630 41.59 50.62 -33.31
CA CYS A 630 40.77 50.04 -34.42
C CYS A 630 40.93 50.89 -35.73
N PRO A 631 40.23 50.70 -36.88
CA PRO A 631 39.19 49.70 -37.27
C PRO A 631 39.26 49.16 -38.75
N THR A 632 38.18 48.48 -39.17
CA THR A 632 37.60 48.37 -40.55
C THR A 632 38.15 47.45 -41.67
N ARG A 633 37.21 46.61 -42.16
CA ARG A 633 36.93 46.10 -43.54
C ARG A 633 38.06 45.55 -44.45
N GLY A 634 37.90 44.29 -44.86
CA GLY A 634 38.51 43.71 -46.07
C GLY A 634 38.00 42.29 -46.38
N ASN A 635 37.24 42.11 -47.47
CA ASN A 635 36.76 40.80 -47.93
C ASN A 635 37.90 39.97 -48.54
N LYS A 636 38.04 38.69 -48.16
CA LYS A 636 37.88 37.53 -49.08
C LYS A 636 37.96 36.18 -48.38
N GLU A 637 37.38 35.20 -49.06
CA GLU A 637 37.00 33.87 -48.60
C GLU A 637 38.13 33.03 -47.98
N GLY A 638 37.81 32.37 -46.86
CA GLY A 638 38.61 31.32 -46.24
C GLY A 638 37.71 30.35 -45.49
N ARG A 639 37.34 29.25 -46.17
CA ARG A 639 36.44 28.17 -45.72
C ARG A 639 36.73 27.71 -44.28
N ARG A 640 36.04 28.26 -43.29
CA ARG A 640 36.14 27.82 -41.89
C ARG A 640 35.32 26.55 -41.67
N VAL A 641 36.01 25.47 -41.32
CA VAL A 641 35.41 24.26 -40.77
C VAL A 641 34.76 24.62 -39.44
N GLY A 642 33.45 24.40 -39.33
CA GLY A 642 32.73 24.62 -38.07
C GLY A 642 33.15 23.59 -37.03
N THR A 643 33.67 24.06 -35.89
CA THR A 643 33.93 23.22 -34.72
C THR A 643 32.60 22.73 -34.16
N ALA A 644 32.33 21.43 -34.23
CA ALA A 644 31.14 20.84 -33.65
C ALA A 644 31.11 21.06 -32.13
N LYS A 645 30.01 21.59 -31.61
CA LYS A 645 29.83 21.83 -30.17
C LYS A 645 29.70 20.48 -29.47
N GLN A 646 30.67 20.14 -28.60
CA GLN A 646 30.67 18.87 -27.88
C GLN A 646 29.44 18.79 -26.96
N VAL A 647 28.77 17.64 -26.95
CA VAL A 647 27.58 17.43 -26.10
C VAL A 647 28.02 17.09 -24.68
N THR A 648 27.48 17.85 -23.71
CA THR A 648 27.82 17.78 -22.29
C THR A 648 26.59 17.51 -21.44
N LEU A 649 26.76 16.81 -20.32
CA LEU A 649 25.75 16.61 -19.29
C LEU A 649 26.19 17.34 -18.02
N LYS A 650 25.39 18.29 -17.53
CA LYS A 650 25.68 19.09 -16.34
C LYS A 650 24.79 18.67 -15.17
N LEU A 651 25.41 18.33 -14.04
CA LEU A 651 24.74 17.81 -12.86
C LEU A 651 25.04 18.70 -11.64
N LEU A 652 24.06 18.87 -10.76
CA LEU A 652 24.21 19.54 -9.46
C LEU A 652 23.67 18.62 -8.35
N THR A 653 24.42 18.47 -7.25
CA THR A 653 23.89 17.90 -6.00
C THR A 653 24.04 18.87 -4.83
N TRP A 654 23.04 18.94 -3.96
CA TRP A 654 23.06 19.86 -2.82
C TRP A 654 22.10 19.43 -1.69
N ASN A 655 22.62 19.16 -0.48
CA ASN A 655 21.76 19.14 0.72
C ASN A 655 21.27 20.58 1.01
N VAL A 656 19.95 20.79 1.12
CA VAL A 656 19.33 22.14 1.22
C VAL A 656 18.77 22.48 2.61
N MET A 657 18.41 21.46 3.40
CA MET A 657 18.17 21.41 4.85
C MET A 657 17.29 22.51 5.51
N PHE A 658 16.24 22.13 6.26
CA PHE A 658 15.15 23.07 6.66
C PHE A 658 14.70 23.06 8.14
N ASP A 659 13.65 23.86 8.45
CA ASP A 659 13.29 24.50 9.75
C ASP A 659 13.01 23.57 10.95
N ARG A 660 13.17 22.25 10.80
CA ARG A 660 12.96 21.21 11.82
C ARG A 660 13.46 21.55 13.23
N TYR A 661 14.59 22.23 13.34
CA TYR A 661 15.23 22.59 14.61
C TYR A 661 15.20 24.10 14.90
N SER A 662 14.30 24.88 14.27
CA SER A 662 14.30 26.33 14.49
C SER A 662 13.95 26.74 15.92
N GLY A 663 14.84 27.55 16.51
CA GLY A 663 14.84 27.91 17.92
C GLY A 663 15.11 26.75 18.89
N LYS A 664 15.55 25.57 18.42
CA LYS A 664 15.79 24.37 19.23
C LYS A 664 17.24 23.89 19.12
N PRO A 665 17.81 23.32 20.19
CA PRO A 665 19.13 22.72 20.12
C PRO A 665 19.24 21.69 18.99
N THR A 666 20.41 21.61 18.34
CA THR A 666 20.64 20.63 17.28
C THR A 666 20.66 19.21 17.86
N PRO A 667 20.57 18.15 17.04
CA PRO A 667 20.75 16.76 17.49
C PRO A 667 22.09 16.48 18.19
N LEU A 668 23.10 17.32 17.95
CA LEU A 668 24.43 17.28 18.57
C LEU A 668 24.50 18.12 19.88
N GLY A 669 23.40 18.73 20.30
CA GLY A 669 23.33 19.54 21.52
C GLY A 669 23.82 20.99 21.37
N MET A 670 24.16 21.43 20.16
CA MET A 670 24.52 22.83 19.89
C MET A 670 23.32 23.76 20.17
N PRO A 671 23.55 25.03 20.57
CA PRO A 671 22.48 25.99 20.86
C PRO A 671 21.47 26.14 19.72
N GLY A 672 20.22 26.42 20.05
CA GLY A 672 19.18 26.64 19.04
C GLY A 672 19.38 27.96 18.30
N ILE A 673 19.49 27.88 16.98
CA ILE A 673 19.57 29.02 16.06
C ILE A 673 18.26 29.18 15.28
N ASP A 674 18.02 30.37 14.73
CA ASP A 674 17.01 30.57 13.70
C ASP A 674 17.60 30.21 12.33
N TRP A 675 16.87 29.38 11.59
CA TRP A 675 17.29 28.81 10.30
C TRP A 675 16.83 29.70 9.14
N CYS A 676 16.00 30.72 9.41
CA CYS A 676 15.67 31.81 8.49
C CYS A 676 15.28 31.31 7.08
N SER A 677 14.55 30.18 6.98
CA SER A 677 14.36 29.49 5.69
C SER A 677 13.69 30.36 4.64
N SER A 678 12.76 31.26 5.02
CA SER A 678 12.17 32.26 4.12
C SER A 678 13.17 33.23 3.47
N LYS A 679 14.35 33.43 4.08
CA LYS A 679 15.47 34.22 3.52
C LYS A 679 16.45 33.36 2.71
N ARG A 680 16.58 32.08 3.04
CA ARG A 680 17.42 31.12 2.29
C ARG A 680 16.78 30.67 0.99
N TYR A 681 15.46 30.45 0.97
CA TYR A 681 14.74 29.90 -0.20
C TYR A 681 14.95 30.69 -1.50
N PRO A 682 14.88 32.04 -1.52
CA PRO A 682 15.14 32.81 -2.73
C PRO A 682 16.57 32.67 -3.23
N VAL A 683 17.56 32.61 -2.32
CA VAL A 683 18.98 32.48 -2.69
C VAL A 683 19.30 31.07 -3.17
N LEU A 684 18.79 30.04 -2.50
CA LEU A 684 18.88 28.65 -2.98
C LEU A 684 18.32 28.52 -4.40
N ALA A 685 17.10 29.05 -4.64
CA ALA A 685 16.48 29.00 -5.95
C ALA A 685 17.26 29.80 -7.01
N LYS A 686 17.75 31.00 -6.68
CA LYS A 686 18.60 31.82 -7.55
C LYS A 686 19.89 31.09 -7.95
N VAL A 687 20.56 30.44 -7.01
CA VAL A 687 21.81 29.69 -7.29
C VAL A 687 21.52 28.46 -8.17
N ILE A 688 20.43 27.73 -7.90
CA ILE A 688 20.01 26.59 -8.75
C ILE A 688 19.66 27.05 -10.17
N GLU A 689 18.93 28.17 -10.31
CA GLU A 689 18.58 28.78 -11.60
C GLU A 689 19.82 29.21 -12.39
N GLN A 690 20.77 29.89 -11.73
CA GLN A 690 22.02 30.33 -12.34
C GLN A 690 22.94 29.17 -12.76
N GLU A 691 22.86 28.04 -12.06
CA GLU A 691 23.66 26.87 -12.39
C GLU A 691 23.12 26.13 -13.64
N ASP A 692 21.83 26.26 -13.98
CA ASP A 692 21.20 25.74 -15.22
C ASP A 692 21.61 24.28 -15.53
N ALA A 693 21.63 23.44 -14.50
CA ALA A 693 22.03 22.04 -14.62
C ALA A 693 20.94 21.21 -15.29
N ASP A 694 21.32 20.22 -16.11
CA ASP A 694 20.39 19.29 -16.76
C ASP A 694 19.63 18.45 -15.73
N VAL A 695 20.28 18.14 -14.60
CA VAL A 695 19.70 17.45 -13.46
C VAL A 695 20.22 18.04 -12.15
N VAL A 696 19.30 18.34 -11.22
CA VAL A 696 19.62 18.80 -9.86
C VAL A 696 19.10 17.78 -8.87
N GLY A 697 19.94 17.20 -8.02
CA GLY A 697 19.54 16.32 -6.92
C GLY A 697 19.68 17.02 -5.57
N MET A 698 18.56 17.23 -4.88
CA MET A 698 18.54 17.91 -3.58
C MET A 698 18.22 16.94 -2.45
N GLN A 699 18.90 17.09 -1.32
CA GLN A 699 18.73 16.30 -0.10
C GLN A 699 18.15 17.15 1.04
N GLU A 700 17.49 16.51 2.01
CA GLU A 700 16.70 17.16 3.08
C GLU A 700 15.59 18.11 2.60
N VAL A 701 14.96 17.80 1.46
CA VAL A 701 13.88 18.61 0.89
C VAL A 701 12.57 18.41 1.66
N GLU A 702 12.05 19.48 2.26
CA GLU A 702 10.72 19.54 2.88
C GLU A 702 9.63 20.01 1.86
N PRO A 703 8.34 19.63 2.03
CA PRO A 703 7.27 20.01 1.11
C PRO A 703 7.07 21.52 0.97
N VAL A 704 7.36 22.30 2.01
CA VAL A 704 7.27 23.78 1.99
C VAL A 704 8.28 24.39 1.02
N PHE A 705 9.45 23.78 0.83
CA PHE A 705 10.43 24.21 -0.16
C PHE A 705 10.04 23.75 -1.58
N TRP A 706 9.48 22.54 -1.73
CA TRP A 706 8.83 22.12 -2.97
C TRP A 706 7.76 23.14 -3.38
N GLU A 707 6.90 23.56 -2.45
CA GLU A 707 5.83 24.53 -2.72
C GLU A 707 6.37 25.90 -3.14
N PHE A 708 7.46 26.36 -2.51
CA PHE A 708 8.17 27.59 -2.90
C PHE A 708 8.77 27.49 -4.32
N LEU A 709 9.48 26.40 -4.63
CA LEU A 709 10.07 26.16 -5.95
C LEU A 709 9.00 26.04 -7.04
N SER A 710 7.90 25.35 -6.76
CA SER A 710 6.77 25.14 -7.70
C SER A 710 6.06 26.44 -8.13
N LYS A 711 6.35 27.55 -7.43
CA LYS A 711 5.83 28.89 -7.73
C LYS A 711 6.77 29.74 -8.59
N GLN A 712 8.03 29.32 -8.79
CA GLN A 712 8.99 30.08 -9.60
C GLN A 712 8.68 29.92 -11.10
N PRO A 713 8.73 31.01 -11.92
CA PRO A 713 8.47 30.93 -13.36
C PRO A 713 9.40 29.96 -14.10
N TRP A 714 10.72 30.10 -13.90
CA TRP A 714 11.73 29.25 -14.53
C TRP A 714 11.55 27.75 -14.22
N MET A 715 11.07 27.42 -13.02
CA MET A 715 10.81 26.03 -12.61
C MET A 715 9.65 25.43 -13.41
N ARG A 716 8.56 26.20 -13.56
CA ARG A 716 7.37 25.81 -14.32
C ARG A 716 7.67 25.64 -15.81
N GLU A 717 8.56 26.47 -16.35
CA GLU A 717 8.95 26.46 -17.76
C GLU A 717 9.98 25.38 -18.10
N ASN A 718 11.03 25.22 -17.28
CA ASN A 718 12.24 24.51 -17.68
C ASN A 718 12.46 23.16 -16.98
N TYR A 719 11.78 22.84 -15.88
CA TYR A 719 12.06 21.64 -15.07
C TYR A 719 10.85 20.75 -14.78
N TYR A 720 11.08 19.44 -14.71
CA TYR A 720 10.19 18.46 -14.09
C TYR A 720 10.60 18.23 -12.63
N PHE A 721 9.65 18.03 -11.73
CA PHE A 721 9.93 17.45 -10.41
C PHE A 721 9.85 15.92 -10.49
N SER A 722 10.75 15.22 -9.81
CA SER A 722 10.70 13.75 -9.72
C SER A 722 9.46 13.23 -8.98
N CYS A 723 8.86 14.04 -8.10
CA CYS A 723 7.63 13.74 -7.36
C CYS A 723 6.81 15.00 -7.04
N GLY A 724 5.56 14.81 -6.60
CA GLY A 724 4.71 15.89 -6.09
C GLY A 724 4.85 16.16 -4.58
N TYR A 725 4.22 17.25 -4.10
CA TYR A 725 4.39 17.78 -2.74
C TYR A 725 4.01 16.82 -1.59
N THR A 726 3.06 15.90 -1.80
CA THR A 726 2.62 14.89 -0.82
C THR A 726 3.41 13.57 -0.90
N SER A 727 4.45 13.51 -1.75
CA SER A 727 5.18 12.26 -2.00
C SER A 727 5.96 11.76 -0.77
N PRO A 728 5.91 10.45 -0.48
CA PRO A 728 6.81 9.80 0.50
C PRO A 728 8.31 10.01 0.25
N SER A 729 8.72 10.41 -0.96
CA SER A 729 10.12 10.77 -1.26
C SER A 729 10.58 12.04 -0.54
N ILE A 730 9.66 12.92 -0.13
CA ILE A 730 9.92 14.21 0.53
C ILE A 730 9.02 14.46 1.75
N MET A 731 8.35 13.44 2.29
CA MET A 731 7.43 13.56 3.43
C MET A 731 7.90 12.72 4.63
N PRO A 732 8.26 13.34 5.78
CA PRO A 732 8.23 14.77 6.08
C PRO A 732 9.35 15.60 5.42
N TRP A 733 10.37 14.95 4.89
CA TRP A 733 11.48 15.50 4.11
C TRP A 733 12.14 14.34 3.35
N GLY A 734 13.04 14.61 2.40
CA GLY A 734 13.81 13.56 1.74
C GLY A 734 14.58 14.02 0.50
N VAL A 735 14.51 13.26 -0.59
CA VAL A 735 15.29 13.50 -1.83
C VAL A 735 14.38 13.86 -3.00
N LEU A 736 14.69 14.98 -3.65
CA LEU A 736 13.99 15.50 -4.82
C LEU A 736 14.97 15.66 -5.97
N MET A 737 14.56 15.30 -7.19
CA MET A 737 15.31 15.66 -8.40
C MET A 737 14.52 16.65 -9.26
N LEU A 738 15.22 17.67 -9.77
CA LEU A 738 14.78 18.49 -10.89
C LEU A 738 15.41 17.93 -12.17
N VAL A 739 14.65 17.84 -13.25
CA VAL A 739 15.14 17.35 -14.54
C VAL A 739 14.76 18.35 -15.63
N HIS A 740 15.75 18.88 -16.36
CA HIS A 740 15.53 19.94 -17.35
C HIS A 740 14.78 19.41 -18.57
N ARG A 741 13.61 19.98 -18.88
CA ARG A 741 12.65 19.48 -19.89
C ARG A 741 13.19 19.46 -21.32
N ARG A 742 13.94 20.50 -21.70
CA ARG A 742 14.33 20.80 -23.10
C ARG A 742 15.76 20.37 -23.51
N ARG A 743 16.52 19.66 -22.66
CA ARG A 743 17.96 19.35 -22.90
C ARG A 743 18.17 17.95 -23.44
N PHE A 744 17.75 16.94 -22.66
CA PHE A 744 17.86 15.53 -23.00
C PHE A 744 16.49 14.85 -22.85
N PRO A 745 16.06 14.02 -23.82
CA PRO A 745 14.84 13.23 -23.67
C PRO A 745 14.96 12.32 -22.45
N VAL A 746 14.04 12.50 -21.50
CA VAL A 746 13.94 11.63 -20.33
C VAL A 746 13.23 10.34 -20.75
N GLN A 747 13.86 9.20 -20.51
CA GLN A 747 13.28 7.88 -20.83
C GLN A 747 12.44 7.32 -19.67
N SER A 748 12.87 7.57 -18.43
CA SER A 748 12.18 7.12 -17.22
C SER A 748 12.68 7.86 -15.99
N ILE A 749 11.83 7.94 -14.97
CA ILE A 749 12.21 8.26 -13.58
C ILE A 749 11.71 7.09 -12.72
N THR A 750 12.61 6.54 -11.91
CA THR A 750 12.34 5.40 -11.02
C THR A 750 12.85 5.70 -9.61
N TYR A 751 12.49 4.87 -8.64
CA TYR A 751 12.90 5.02 -7.25
C TYR A 751 13.47 3.72 -6.72
N LEU A 752 14.67 3.77 -6.14
CA LEU A 752 15.30 2.65 -5.44
C LEU A 752 15.28 2.92 -3.93
N ASN A 753 14.86 1.94 -3.14
CA ASN A 753 14.71 2.11 -1.69
C ASN A 753 16.05 1.81 -0.99
N VAL A 754 16.59 2.80 -0.29
CA VAL A 754 17.76 2.64 0.59
C VAL A 754 17.27 2.53 2.04
N PRO A 755 17.69 1.50 2.82
CA PRO A 755 17.16 1.27 4.16
C PRO A 755 17.27 2.49 5.07
N ALA A 756 16.14 3.10 5.41
CA ALA A 756 16.12 4.20 6.37
C ALA A 756 15.87 3.69 7.80
N TRP A 757 15.95 4.60 8.77
CA TRP A 757 15.44 4.34 10.09
C TRP A 757 13.92 4.52 10.09
N THR A 758 13.20 3.58 10.67
CA THR A 758 12.29 3.91 11.78
C THR A 758 11.50 5.25 11.66
N ASN A 759 10.49 5.32 10.76
CA ASN A 759 9.63 6.49 10.37
C ASN A 759 10.20 7.43 9.31
N HIS A 760 11.29 7.06 8.66
CA HIS A 760 11.81 7.71 7.48
C HIS A 760 11.80 6.72 6.31
N VAL A 761 11.62 7.22 5.09
CA VAL A 761 11.78 6.44 3.85
C VAL A 761 12.86 7.13 3.04
N SER A 762 14.02 6.49 2.81
CA SER A 762 15.05 7.04 1.93
C SER A 762 14.84 6.45 0.53
N LEU A 763 14.07 7.17 -0.29
CA LEU A 763 13.90 6.85 -1.70
C LEU A 763 14.98 7.58 -2.50
N MET A 764 15.78 6.81 -3.23
CA MET A 764 16.79 7.31 -4.16
C MET A 764 16.15 7.44 -5.55
N PRO A 765 15.74 8.64 -6.00
CA PRO A 765 15.29 8.84 -7.36
C PRO A 765 16.43 8.55 -8.35
N VAL A 766 16.06 7.96 -9.49
CA VAL A 766 16.95 7.65 -10.62
C VAL A 766 16.27 8.05 -11.92
N VAL A 767 16.86 9.01 -12.65
CA VAL A 767 16.42 9.41 -13.99
C VAL A 767 17.27 8.72 -15.07
N SER A 768 16.66 8.24 -16.13
CA SER A 768 17.34 7.77 -17.34
C SER A 768 17.21 8.83 -18.43
N LEU A 769 18.34 9.37 -18.89
CA LEU A 769 18.41 10.37 -19.96
C LEU A 769 18.93 9.74 -21.25
N GLN A 770 18.34 10.10 -22.38
CA GLN A 770 18.87 9.75 -23.70
C GLN A 770 19.94 10.79 -24.12
N MET A 771 21.21 10.42 -24.03
CA MET A 771 22.31 11.17 -24.65
C MET A 771 22.57 10.63 -26.08
N PRO A 772 23.29 11.38 -26.95
CA PRO A 772 23.54 10.95 -28.34
C PRO A 772 24.24 9.59 -28.47
N HIS A 773 25.01 9.18 -27.47
CA HIS A 773 25.74 7.91 -27.44
C HIS A 773 25.00 6.75 -26.76
N GLY A 774 23.80 7.00 -26.22
CA GLY A 774 23.00 6.00 -25.48
C GLY A 774 22.38 6.55 -24.19
N PRO A 775 21.69 5.67 -23.44
CA PRO A 775 21.12 6.03 -22.15
C PRO A 775 22.19 6.26 -21.08
N VAL A 776 21.95 7.24 -20.21
CA VAL A 776 22.74 7.56 -19.02
C VAL A 776 21.80 7.66 -17.83
N HIS A 777 22.09 6.93 -16.76
CA HIS A 777 21.31 6.99 -15.53
C HIS A 777 21.94 7.97 -14.55
N VAL A 778 21.15 8.88 -13.98
CA VAL A 778 21.56 9.77 -12.90
C VAL A 778 20.74 9.44 -11.66
N ALA A 779 21.41 9.11 -10.55
CA ALA A 779 20.80 8.77 -9.27
C ALA A 779 21.17 9.81 -8.20
N ALA A 780 20.21 10.23 -7.38
CA ALA A 780 20.45 11.11 -6.23
C ALA A 780 20.21 10.36 -4.91
N ALA A 781 21.26 10.19 -4.11
CA ALA A 781 21.24 9.49 -2.82
C ALA A 781 21.20 10.46 -1.62
N HIS A 782 20.70 9.97 -0.49
CA HIS A 782 20.92 10.58 0.82
C HIS A 782 21.15 9.48 1.88
N LEU A 783 22.32 9.51 2.50
CA LEU A 783 22.72 8.54 3.53
C LEU A 783 22.64 9.15 4.93
N LEU A 784 22.45 8.28 5.93
CA LEU A 784 22.34 8.66 7.33
C LEU A 784 23.62 9.32 7.84
N ALA A 785 23.46 10.52 8.40
CA ALA A 785 24.45 11.15 9.28
C ALA A 785 24.66 10.27 10.55
N PRO A 786 25.87 9.75 10.79
CA PRO A 786 26.14 8.79 11.86
C PRO A 786 26.41 9.45 13.22
N TYR A 787 25.71 10.55 13.53
CA TYR A 787 25.77 11.26 14.81
C TYR A 787 25.40 10.40 16.04
N THR A 788 24.92 9.17 15.84
CA THR A 788 24.66 8.22 16.93
C THR A 788 25.13 6.81 16.53
N LYS A 789 25.50 6.00 17.52
CA LYS A 789 25.85 4.59 17.34
C LYS A 789 24.75 3.73 16.68
N SER A 790 23.49 4.16 16.81
CA SER A 790 22.38 3.52 16.08
C SER A 790 22.38 3.89 14.60
N HIS A 791 22.78 5.11 14.26
CA HIS A 791 22.92 5.54 12.87
C HIS A 791 24.13 4.90 12.20
N GLU A 792 25.29 4.79 12.88
CA GLU A 792 26.44 4.00 12.42
C GLU A 792 26.05 2.58 11.99
N THR A 793 25.26 1.89 12.83
CA THR A 793 24.82 0.51 12.56
C THR A 793 23.83 0.43 11.38
N ALA A 794 22.92 1.40 11.28
CA ALA A 794 22.00 1.49 10.15
C ALA A 794 22.74 1.83 8.84
N ARG A 795 23.79 2.66 8.93
CA ARG A 795 24.60 3.11 7.80
C ARG A 795 25.30 1.96 7.08
N THR A 796 25.82 0.95 7.81
CA THR A 796 26.37 -0.27 7.18
C THR A 796 25.34 -0.99 6.28
N SER A 797 24.06 -0.97 6.65
CA SER A 797 22.98 -1.56 5.85
C SER A 797 22.64 -0.70 4.62
N GLN A 798 22.67 0.64 4.78
CA GLN A 798 22.50 1.57 3.66
C GLN A 798 23.60 1.42 2.63
N ASP A 799 24.86 1.45 3.07
CA ASP A 799 26.02 1.31 2.21
C ASP A 799 25.98 0.01 1.39
N SER A 800 25.54 -1.10 2.01
CA SER A 800 25.40 -2.40 1.34
C SER A 800 24.33 -2.37 0.25
N VAL A 801 23.15 -1.80 0.53
CA VAL A 801 22.05 -1.72 -0.44
C VAL A 801 22.32 -0.69 -1.53
N LEU A 802 22.93 0.45 -1.21
CA LEU A 802 23.34 1.45 -2.21
C LEU A 802 24.38 0.86 -3.18
N ARG A 803 25.44 0.21 -2.67
CA ARG A 803 26.40 -0.50 -3.51
C ARG A 803 25.73 -1.58 -4.36
N HIS A 804 24.75 -2.31 -3.81
CA HIS A 804 23.97 -3.29 -4.58
C HIS A 804 23.21 -2.63 -5.74
N HIS A 805 22.49 -1.54 -5.49
CA HIS A 805 21.75 -0.81 -6.54
C HIS A 805 22.66 -0.26 -7.63
N MET A 806 23.75 0.42 -7.24
CA MET A 806 24.75 0.96 -8.17
C MET A 806 25.39 -0.12 -9.05
N VAL A 807 25.70 -1.30 -8.49
CA VAL A 807 26.44 -2.34 -9.21
C VAL A 807 25.53 -3.33 -9.96
N LYS A 808 24.34 -3.66 -9.42
CA LYS A 808 23.48 -4.76 -9.92
C LYS A 808 22.17 -4.30 -10.56
N THR A 809 21.60 -3.19 -10.12
CA THR A 809 20.30 -2.71 -10.63
C THR A 809 20.48 -1.80 -11.84
N LEU A 810 21.39 -0.84 -11.77
CA LEU A 810 21.67 0.10 -12.85
C LEU A 810 22.68 -0.51 -13.84
N THR A 811 22.44 -0.39 -15.14
CA THR A 811 23.31 -0.90 -16.21
C THR A 811 23.76 0.23 -17.15
N GLY A 812 24.83 0.04 -17.92
CA GLY A 812 25.37 1.12 -18.77
C GLY A 812 26.04 2.26 -18.00
N ASP A 813 26.00 3.46 -18.57
CA ASP A 813 26.58 4.67 -18.01
C ASP A 813 25.74 5.17 -16.83
N VAL A 814 26.38 5.38 -15.68
CA VAL A 814 25.70 5.81 -14.45
C VAL A 814 26.49 6.91 -13.75
N VAL A 815 25.81 7.95 -13.31
CA VAL A 815 26.29 8.88 -12.28
C VAL A 815 25.43 8.73 -11.03
N THR A 816 26.05 8.46 -9.89
CA THR A 816 25.40 8.55 -8.59
C THR A 816 25.95 9.76 -7.86
N MET A 817 25.07 10.73 -7.59
CA MET A 817 25.38 11.91 -6.80
C MET A 817 24.58 11.92 -5.50
N GLY A 818 24.93 12.77 -4.55
CA GLY A 818 24.14 12.95 -3.34
C GLY A 818 24.95 13.37 -2.13
N ASP A 819 24.25 13.59 -1.02
CA ASP A 819 24.84 13.72 0.31
C ASP A 819 25.06 12.33 0.90
N PHE A 820 26.32 11.91 0.94
CA PHE A 820 26.76 10.68 1.56
C PHE A 820 27.00 10.86 3.06
N ASN A 821 26.88 12.04 3.66
CA ASN A 821 27.16 12.28 5.08
C ASN A 821 28.52 11.69 5.51
N ASP A 822 29.51 11.81 4.63
CA ASP A 822 30.89 11.40 4.86
C ASP A 822 31.65 12.46 5.67
N TRP A 823 32.65 12.02 6.44
CA TRP A 823 33.55 12.87 7.22
C TRP A 823 34.97 12.29 7.21
N PRO A 824 36.02 13.05 7.58
CA PRO A 824 37.41 12.73 7.21
C PRO A 824 37.93 11.35 7.66
N THR A 825 37.37 10.75 8.70
CA THR A 825 37.79 9.42 9.19
C THR A 825 37.00 8.26 8.59
N GLN A 826 35.90 8.51 7.88
CA GLN A 826 35.01 7.47 7.35
C GLN A 826 34.31 7.95 6.08
N GLU A 827 34.99 7.76 4.95
CA GLU A 827 34.43 8.02 3.63
C GLU A 827 33.71 6.79 3.05
N PHE A 828 32.58 7.02 2.37
CA PHE A 828 31.96 6.07 1.48
C PHE A 828 32.84 5.87 0.25
N LEU A 829 33.48 4.70 0.19
CA LEU A 829 34.29 4.27 -0.95
C LEU A 829 33.57 3.19 -1.76
N MET A 830 33.71 3.27 -3.08
CA MET A 830 33.31 2.22 -4.01
C MET A 830 34.47 1.23 -4.23
N PRO A 831 34.24 -0.10 -4.25
CA PRO A 831 35.28 -1.07 -4.58
C PRO A 831 35.82 -0.84 -6.00
N ALA A 832 37.12 -1.03 -6.23
CA ALA A 832 37.74 -0.78 -7.53
C ALA A 832 37.11 -1.63 -8.65
N GLU A 833 36.65 -2.84 -8.33
CA GLU A 833 35.99 -3.78 -9.24
C GLU A 833 34.59 -3.30 -9.68
N SER A 834 34.02 -2.32 -8.99
CA SER A 834 32.70 -1.75 -9.32
C SER A 834 32.71 -0.82 -10.53
N GLN A 835 33.91 -0.38 -10.96
CA GLN A 835 34.14 0.60 -12.02
C GLN A 835 33.55 2.01 -11.76
N TYR A 836 33.04 2.28 -10.56
CA TYR A 836 32.70 3.64 -10.13
C TYR A 836 33.95 4.38 -9.66
N VAL A 837 34.17 5.57 -10.20
CA VAL A 837 35.23 6.51 -9.78
C VAL A 837 34.61 7.73 -9.12
N ASP A 838 35.22 8.17 -8.02
CA ASP A 838 34.90 9.48 -7.42
C ASP A 838 35.43 10.58 -8.33
N CYS A 839 34.58 11.52 -8.72
CA CYS A 839 34.89 12.44 -9.82
C CYS A 839 35.65 13.70 -9.37
N TRP A 840 35.51 14.13 -8.12
CA TRP A 840 36.14 15.37 -7.66
C TRP A 840 37.68 15.30 -7.68
N PRO A 841 38.33 14.24 -7.15
CA PRO A 841 39.80 14.14 -7.17
C PRO A 841 40.40 13.99 -8.57
N LEU A 842 39.59 13.67 -9.60
CA LEU A 842 40.04 13.59 -10.99
C LEU A 842 40.24 14.98 -11.61
N LEU A 843 39.40 15.95 -11.24
CA LEU A 843 39.51 17.34 -11.66
C LEU A 843 40.46 18.13 -10.76
N HIS A 844 40.34 17.93 -9.44
CA HIS A 844 40.99 18.75 -8.43
C HIS A 844 41.85 17.91 -7.47
N PRO A 845 42.94 17.26 -7.94
CA PRO A 845 43.75 16.32 -7.13
C PRO A 845 44.50 16.95 -5.95
N ARG A 846 44.44 18.28 -5.78
CA ARG A 846 45.04 19.03 -4.66
C ARG A 846 44.01 19.71 -3.76
N ASP A 847 42.72 19.61 -4.09
CA ASP A 847 41.64 20.16 -3.27
C ASP A 847 40.78 19.01 -2.76
N ALA A 848 40.60 18.96 -1.43
CA ALA A 848 39.75 17.96 -0.79
C ALA A 848 38.27 18.12 -1.16
N GLY A 849 37.85 19.28 -1.66
CA GLY A 849 36.47 19.57 -2.07
C GLY A 849 35.50 19.54 -0.89
N LYS A 850 35.88 20.12 0.26
CA LYS A 850 35.02 20.14 1.44
C LYS A 850 33.67 20.79 1.10
N THR A 851 32.58 20.11 1.39
CA THR A 851 31.23 20.64 1.25
C THR A 851 30.69 21.14 2.59
N MET A 852 31.29 20.71 3.70
CA MET A 852 31.11 21.28 5.04
C MET A 852 32.46 21.72 5.60
N ASP A 853 32.60 23.00 5.94
CA ASP A 853 33.80 23.54 6.60
C ASP A 853 33.53 24.84 7.38
N GLU A 854 34.59 25.35 8.01
CA GLU A 854 34.59 26.55 8.85
C GLU A 854 34.34 27.87 8.11
N THR A 855 34.41 27.89 6.77
CA THR A 855 34.14 29.09 5.96
C THR A 855 32.63 29.32 5.80
N ASN A 856 31.84 28.24 5.82
CA ASN A 856 30.39 28.31 5.94
C ASN A 856 30.03 28.57 7.41
N THR A 857 29.78 29.83 7.76
CA THR A 857 29.45 30.20 9.15
C THR A 857 28.13 29.60 9.65
N PHE A 858 27.24 29.16 8.76
CA PHE A 858 26.01 28.45 9.14
C PHE A 858 26.31 26.99 9.50
N CYS A 859 27.16 26.32 8.71
CA CYS A 859 27.70 25.00 9.02
C CYS A 859 28.37 24.99 10.40
N LYS A 860 29.29 25.94 10.64
CA LYS A 860 30.05 26.07 11.89
C LYS A 860 29.20 26.25 13.15
N LEU A 861 27.97 26.78 13.03
CA LEU A 861 27.04 26.90 14.16
C LEU A 861 26.23 25.63 14.44
N LYS A 862 26.08 24.75 13.44
CA LYS A 862 25.24 23.55 13.47
C LYS A 862 26.04 22.27 13.72
N VAL A 863 27.18 22.15 13.06
CA VAL A 863 27.95 20.92 12.86
C VAL A 863 29.28 21.02 13.60
N GLU A 864 29.66 19.96 14.30
CA GLU A 864 30.96 19.88 14.97
C GLU A 864 32.09 19.74 13.95
N GLU A 865 33.24 20.38 14.22
CA GLU A 865 34.41 20.44 13.33
C GLU A 865 34.92 19.06 12.89
N MET A 866 34.71 18.01 13.70
CA MET A 866 35.07 16.62 13.36
C MET A 866 34.27 16.03 12.17
N PHE A 867 33.15 16.66 11.79
CA PHE A 867 32.35 16.29 10.62
C PHE A 867 32.62 17.17 9.39
N PHE A 868 33.49 18.19 9.48
CA PHE A 868 33.87 19.01 8.33
C PHE A 868 34.63 18.16 7.31
N GLY A 869 34.15 18.13 6.07
CA GLY A 869 34.63 17.20 5.05
C GLY A 869 33.83 17.32 3.75
N ARG A 870 34.00 16.32 2.88
CA ARG A 870 33.30 16.22 1.60
C ARG A 870 32.17 15.20 1.71
N SER A 871 31.04 15.65 2.24
CA SER A 871 29.87 14.81 2.46
C SER A 871 29.10 14.59 1.16
N ASP A 872 29.02 15.61 0.30
CA ASP A 872 28.38 15.50 -1.02
C ASP A 872 29.40 15.05 -2.07
N LYS A 873 29.05 14.04 -2.86
CA LYS A 873 29.96 13.40 -3.83
C LYS A 873 29.27 13.07 -5.14
N MET A 874 30.06 12.86 -6.20
CA MET A 874 29.62 12.31 -7.48
C MET A 874 30.50 11.12 -7.89
N PHE A 875 29.89 9.96 -8.09
CA PHE A 875 30.53 8.75 -8.58
C PHE A 875 30.08 8.44 -10.00
N LEU A 876 31.03 8.30 -10.92
CA LEU A 876 30.78 7.95 -12.33
C LEU A 876 31.20 6.50 -12.60
N ARG A 877 30.31 5.72 -13.22
CA ARG A 877 30.67 4.48 -13.91
C ARG A 877 30.34 4.63 -15.39
N SER A 878 31.33 4.94 -16.20
CA SER A 878 31.17 5.05 -17.65
C SER A 878 32.46 4.77 -18.42
N CYS A 879 32.34 4.02 -19.51
CA CYS A 879 33.41 3.93 -20.50
C CYS A 879 33.45 5.15 -21.43
N ARG A 880 32.34 5.89 -21.60
CA ARG A 880 32.14 6.95 -22.61
C ARG A 880 32.15 8.38 -22.08
N LEU A 881 31.74 8.61 -20.85
CA LEU A 881 31.74 9.93 -20.21
C LEU A 881 32.99 10.11 -19.33
N ALA A 882 33.46 11.35 -19.24
CA ALA A 882 34.44 11.80 -18.26
C ALA A 882 34.00 13.16 -17.67
N PRO A 883 34.29 13.45 -16.40
CA PRO A 883 34.16 14.81 -15.88
C PRO A 883 35.16 15.72 -16.60
N VAL A 884 34.76 16.94 -16.94
CA VAL A 884 35.60 17.94 -17.62
C VAL A 884 35.68 19.28 -16.89
N ASP A 885 34.71 19.56 -16.02
CA ASP A 885 34.64 20.78 -15.21
C ASP A 885 33.79 20.51 -13.96
N GLY A 886 34.00 21.26 -12.89
CA GLY A 886 33.22 21.14 -11.66
C GLY A 886 33.69 22.08 -10.55
N HIS A 887 32.75 22.57 -9.75
CA HIS A 887 32.94 23.62 -8.75
C HIS A 887 31.93 23.50 -7.61
N LEU A 888 32.22 24.20 -6.50
CA LEU A 888 31.28 24.33 -5.39
C LEU A 888 30.32 25.51 -5.62
N VAL A 889 29.05 25.35 -5.23
CA VAL A 889 28.00 26.36 -5.31
C VAL A 889 27.44 26.73 -3.93
N GLY A 890 26.87 27.93 -3.80
CA GLY A 890 26.36 28.44 -2.52
C GLY A 890 27.46 28.88 -1.55
N THR A 891 28.66 29.18 -2.05
CA THR A 891 29.87 29.53 -1.29
C THR A 891 29.90 30.96 -0.71
N LYS A 892 28.76 31.66 -0.71
CA LYS A 892 28.60 33.03 -0.19
C LYS A 892 27.41 33.11 0.76
N SER A 893 27.42 34.08 1.66
CA SER A 893 26.29 34.31 2.56
C SER A 893 25.04 34.79 1.82
N VAL A 894 23.87 34.63 2.45
CA VAL A 894 22.58 35.14 1.94
C VAL A 894 22.61 36.66 1.75
N ASN A 895 23.37 37.38 2.57
CA ASN A 895 23.53 38.83 2.44
C ASN A 895 24.39 39.20 1.22
N ASP A 896 25.50 38.49 1.00
CA ASP A 896 26.39 38.74 -0.13
C ASP A 896 25.72 38.39 -1.47
N GLU A 897 24.93 37.31 -1.51
CA GLU A 897 24.16 36.93 -2.70
C GLU A 897 23.01 37.89 -3.02
N ASN A 898 22.43 38.55 -2.02
CA ASN A 898 21.36 39.54 -2.22
C ASN A 898 21.89 40.98 -2.35
N GLY A 899 23.17 41.23 -2.01
CA GLY A 899 23.73 42.58 -1.94
C GLY A 899 23.12 43.46 -0.83
N ASN A 900 22.53 42.86 0.20
CA ASN A 900 21.86 43.55 1.31
C ASN A 900 22.36 43.08 2.68
N LYS A 901 21.68 43.48 3.77
CA LYS A 901 21.99 43.06 5.15
C LYS A 901 20.75 42.58 5.90
N ASP A 902 19.77 42.06 5.16
CA ASP A 902 18.43 41.77 5.68
C ASP A 902 18.37 40.38 6.36
N ALA A 903 19.39 39.54 6.17
CA ALA A 903 19.57 38.26 6.86
C ALA A 903 20.64 38.34 7.97
N PRO A 904 20.62 37.41 8.96
CA PRO A 904 21.71 37.27 9.90
C PRO A 904 23.04 37.05 9.18
N ALA A 905 24.12 37.68 9.64
CA ALA A 905 25.44 37.62 8.98
C ALA A 905 26.05 36.22 8.93
N TYR A 906 25.58 35.28 9.77
CA TYR A 906 26.01 33.89 9.73
C TYR A 906 25.35 33.04 8.63
N LEU A 907 24.29 33.54 7.98
CA LEU A 907 23.36 32.72 7.20
C LEU A 907 23.89 32.47 5.79
N PHE A 908 24.07 31.19 5.45
CA PHE A 908 24.35 30.71 4.09
C PHE A 908 23.08 30.05 3.50
N PRO A 909 23.03 29.79 2.18
CA PRO A 909 21.86 29.16 1.55
C PRO A 909 21.57 27.76 2.13
N SER A 910 22.62 27.01 2.44
CA SER A 910 22.59 25.73 3.16
C SER A 910 23.82 25.65 4.08
N ASP A 911 23.83 24.70 5.03
CA ASP A 911 25.01 24.35 5.81
C ASP A 911 26.00 23.46 5.03
N HIS A 912 25.62 22.99 3.84
CA HIS A 912 26.50 22.40 2.85
C HIS A 912 26.73 23.37 1.67
N TYR A 913 27.91 23.32 1.06
CA TYR A 913 28.12 23.79 -0.32
C TYR A 913 27.66 22.71 -1.30
N GLY A 914 26.95 23.11 -2.36
CA GLY A 914 26.54 22.18 -3.41
C GLY A 914 27.72 21.85 -4.32
N VAL A 915 27.67 20.72 -5.02
CA VAL A 915 28.69 20.30 -5.99
C VAL A 915 28.07 20.30 -7.38
N SER A 916 28.60 21.14 -8.28
CA SER A 916 28.26 21.14 -9.70
C SER A 916 29.36 20.44 -10.49
N MET A 917 29.00 19.69 -11.53
CA MET A 917 29.95 18.99 -12.39
C MET A 917 29.42 18.81 -13.82
N THR A 918 30.29 19.07 -14.80
CA THR A 918 30.01 18.87 -16.22
C THR A 918 30.76 17.64 -16.71
N PHE A 919 30.04 16.75 -17.40
CA PHE A 919 30.56 15.55 -18.04
C PHE A 919 30.51 15.70 -19.55
N ALA A 920 31.55 15.25 -20.25
CA ALA A 920 31.58 15.21 -21.70
C ALA A 920 31.89 13.81 -22.21
N LEU A 921 31.57 13.55 -23.48
CA LEU A 921 32.04 12.38 -24.18
C LEU A 921 33.58 12.37 -24.25
N LYS A 922 34.19 11.23 -23.90
CA LYS A 922 35.63 10.99 -24.11
C LYS A 922 35.95 11.07 -25.61
N PRO A 923 37.15 11.59 -25.96
CA PRO A 923 37.67 11.57 -27.34
C PRO A 923 37.74 10.16 -27.94
#